data_AF-A0A3N0YJT9-F1
#
_entry.id   AF-A0A3N0YJT9-F1
#
_cell.length_a   1.000
_cell.length_b   1.000
_cell.length_c   1.000
_cell.angle_alpha   90.00
_cell.angle_beta   90.00
_cell.angle_gamma   90.00
#
_symmetry.space_group_name_H-M   'P 1'
#
loop_
_entity.id
_entity.type
_entity.pdbx_description
1 polymer ?
#
loop_
_entity_poly.entity_id
_entity_poly.type
_entity_poly.pdbx_seq_one_letter_code
_entity_poly.pdbx_strand_id
1 'polypeptide(L)'
;MDASLCLLWQYVFSPASIVGLIAFVLVFYVQQEYRNRQRYANIPPGPKPWPIVGNFGGFLVPSFILKRFAHNRKEFAKIVSNPLSPQAGLVEMSKLYGNIFSIFVGPQLMVVLTGYDAVRDAMLNHPEVFSDRPHIPLVTIITKRKGIVFAPYGPLWRTNRKFCHSTLRSFGFGKLSLEPCILEGLTMIKTELQSLIETAGPSGIDLTPLISNAVSNVISSLSLGQRFHHQDQEFRTMLDLMSHGLEISVNTSILLVNIFPWLYYLPCGVFKELRHAEIDITAFLKKIIARHRATLDPENPRDFIDMYLVEMLAKQKENNSEENLFSEDDLFYIIGDLFIAGTDTTTNSVLWSILYMSLYPDVQEKVQQEIDAVVGSERVPSLTDKGSLPYTEATIMEVQRMTVVVPLSIPHMASETTEFRGYTIPKGTVIIPNLWSVHRDPTVWENPDDFNPGRFLDEQGKLLRKDCFIPFGIGRRVCMGEQLAKMELFLMFTSLMQAFTFRLPEGKSTPSMHGRFGLTLAPCPFTSVIRDTAAMAFFTRQSIRTLSTSAALNAAIKHVTIIGGGLMGAGIAQVAASTGHSVVLVDTSEDILKKSTKGIEASLKRVAKKKFAEKPEDGEAFVQKVLKNVSTSSDAVSVVQDTDLVVEAIVENLKVKQDLFGALDKVAPERTIFASNTSSLPIADIASSTARLDRFGGLHFFNPVPMMKLVEVIKAPATSQQTFDALLEFSKALGKHPVSCKDTPGFIVNRLLVPYMMEAIRLHERGHGSKEDIDVAMKLGAGYPMGPFELLDYVGLDTSKFIIDGWHAMDPDNPLFAPSPLLNKLVSEGKLGKKTGQGFYKHK
;
A
#
# COMPACT_ATOMS: atom_id res chain seq x y z
N MET A 1 -60.18 -24.42 27.38
CA MET A 1 -59.21 -23.39 27.83
C MET A 1 -59.58 -22.03 27.20
N ASP A 2 -60.88 -21.67 27.18
CA ASP A 2 -61.40 -20.62 26.28
C ASP A 2 -62.24 -19.52 26.94
N ALA A 3 -62.72 -19.67 28.18
CA ALA A 3 -63.52 -18.63 28.83
C ALA A 3 -62.65 -17.51 29.43
N SER A 4 -61.48 -17.86 29.98
CA SER A 4 -60.56 -16.94 30.66
C SER A 4 -59.87 -15.98 29.69
N LEU A 5 -59.53 -16.45 28.48
CA LEU A 5 -58.97 -15.63 27.41
C LEU A 5 -60.00 -14.64 26.85
N CYS A 6 -61.26 -15.06 26.70
CA CYS A 6 -62.33 -14.19 26.19
C CYS A 6 -62.68 -13.04 27.16
N LEU A 7 -62.68 -13.32 28.47
CA LEU A 7 -62.83 -12.31 29.53
C LEU A 7 -61.65 -11.33 29.60
N LEU A 8 -60.42 -11.81 29.40
CA LEU A 8 -59.22 -10.97 29.28
C LEU A 8 -59.30 -10.03 28.08
N TRP A 9 -59.79 -10.51 26.93
CA TRP A 9 -60.00 -9.66 25.75
C TRP A 9 -61.08 -8.60 25.96
N GLN A 10 -62.20 -8.93 26.64
CA GLN A 10 -63.24 -7.95 26.96
C GLN A 10 -62.77 -6.87 27.95
N TYR A 11 -61.90 -7.22 28.91
CA TYR A 11 -61.33 -6.27 29.86
C TYR A 11 -60.23 -5.39 29.21
N VAL A 12 -59.37 -5.97 28.38
CA VAL A 12 -58.26 -5.24 27.70
C VAL A 12 -58.80 -4.26 26.66
N PHE A 13 -59.88 -4.62 25.94
CA PHE A 13 -60.50 -3.76 24.92
C PHE A 13 -61.76 -3.03 25.42
N SER A 14 -61.98 -2.96 26.74
CA SER A 14 -63.08 -2.17 27.28
C SER A 14 -62.91 -0.68 26.90
N PRO A 15 -64.00 0.07 26.68
CA PRO A 15 -63.90 1.51 26.39
C PRO A 15 -63.10 2.28 27.45
N ALA A 16 -63.19 1.87 28.72
CA ALA A 16 -62.42 2.47 29.82
C ALA A 16 -60.90 2.17 29.72
N SER A 17 -60.51 0.95 29.33
CA SER A 17 -59.12 0.56 29.10
C SER A 17 -58.52 1.29 27.90
N ILE A 18 -59.30 1.47 26.84
CA ILE A 18 -58.90 2.22 25.64
C ILE A 18 -58.73 3.72 25.98
N VAL A 19 -59.67 4.32 26.71
CA VAL A 19 -59.56 5.71 27.17
C VAL A 19 -58.37 5.90 28.12
N GLY A 20 -58.15 4.96 29.04
CA GLY A 20 -56.99 4.96 29.93
C GLY A 20 -55.66 4.86 29.18
N LEU A 21 -55.59 4.01 28.15
CA LEU A 21 -54.42 3.90 27.27
C LEU A 21 -54.18 5.18 26.47
N ILE A 22 -55.22 5.78 25.90
CA ILE A 22 -55.12 7.05 25.15
C ILE A 22 -54.66 8.18 26.08
N ALA A 23 -55.23 8.29 27.28
CA ALA A 23 -54.83 9.28 28.27
C ALA A 23 -53.38 9.08 28.72
N PHE A 24 -52.96 7.83 28.97
CA PHE A 24 -51.57 7.51 29.30
C PHE A 24 -50.61 7.88 28.17
N VAL A 25 -50.95 7.54 26.91
CA VAL A 25 -50.14 7.88 25.73
C VAL A 25 -50.06 9.39 25.54
N LEU A 26 -51.16 10.13 25.75
CA LEU A 26 -51.17 11.60 25.67
C LEU A 26 -50.33 12.24 26.77
N VAL A 27 -50.45 11.79 28.03
CA VAL A 27 -49.62 12.30 29.14
C VAL A 27 -48.15 11.97 28.92
N PHE A 28 -47.85 10.73 28.50
CA PHE A 28 -46.51 10.31 28.14
C PHE A 28 -45.95 11.16 26.99
N TYR A 29 -46.75 11.44 25.96
CA TYR A 29 -46.37 12.29 24.84
C TYR A 29 -46.09 13.73 25.29
N VAL A 30 -46.96 14.34 26.11
CA VAL A 30 -46.75 15.70 26.65
C VAL A 30 -45.52 15.76 27.54
N GLN A 31 -45.29 14.76 28.39
CA GLN A 31 -44.09 14.68 29.23
C GLN A 31 -42.82 14.51 28.39
N GLN A 32 -42.87 13.68 27.34
CA GLN A 32 -41.77 13.48 26.42
C GLN A 32 -41.46 14.75 25.62
N GLU A 33 -42.50 15.45 25.15
CA GLU A 33 -42.37 16.72 24.42
C GLU A 33 -41.78 17.82 25.33
N TYR A 34 -42.23 17.90 26.59
CA TYR A 34 -41.65 18.82 27.57
C TYR A 34 -40.17 18.54 27.83
N ARG A 35 -39.80 17.27 28.05
CA ARG A 35 -38.39 16.84 28.21
C ARG A 35 -37.55 17.12 26.96
N ASN A 36 -38.10 16.88 25.78
CA ASN A 36 -37.44 17.15 24.51
C ASN A 36 -37.20 18.64 24.32
N ARG A 37 -38.17 19.50 24.65
CA ARG A 37 -38.01 20.97 24.58
C ARG A 37 -36.90 21.48 25.48
N GLN A 38 -36.74 20.91 26.67
CA GLN A 38 -35.62 21.26 27.55
C GLN A 38 -34.29 20.72 27.03
N ARG A 39 -34.24 19.46 26.60
CA ARG A 39 -33.01 18.81 26.12
C ARG A 39 -32.49 19.40 24.81
N TYR A 40 -33.39 19.86 23.96
CA TYR A 40 -33.08 20.40 22.63
C TYR A 40 -33.30 21.91 22.56
N ALA A 41 -33.19 22.60 23.70
CA ALA A 41 -33.14 24.05 23.72
C ALA A 41 -31.89 24.52 22.95
N ASN A 42 -32.06 25.50 22.04
CA ASN A 42 -30.98 26.11 21.27
C ASN A 42 -30.13 25.15 20.40
N ILE A 43 -30.67 23.99 19.99
CA ILE A 43 -30.00 23.15 18.99
C ILE A 43 -29.99 23.84 17.61
N PRO A 44 -29.12 23.41 16.67
CA PRO A 44 -29.14 23.93 15.31
C PRO A 44 -30.53 23.82 14.67
N PRO A 45 -30.96 24.81 13.86
CA PRO A 45 -32.26 24.79 13.20
C PRO A 45 -32.38 23.59 12.26
N GLY A 46 -33.60 23.19 11.90
CA GLY A 46 -33.81 22.04 11.03
C GLY A 46 -35.29 21.78 10.74
N PRO A 47 -35.61 20.85 9.83
CA PRO A 47 -36.99 20.45 9.58
C PRO A 47 -37.64 19.87 10.83
N LYS A 48 -38.91 20.21 11.08
CA LYS A 48 -39.65 19.69 12.23
C LYS A 48 -39.79 18.16 12.16
N PRO A 49 -39.37 17.42 13.20
CA PRO A 49 -39.46 15.96 13.19
C PRO A 49 -40.89 15.48 13.40
N TRP A 50 -41.25 14.35 12.77
CA TRP A 50 -42.48 13.64 13.05
C TRP A 50 -42.34 12.81 14.33
N PRO A 51 -43.44 12.53 15.06
CA PRO A 51 -43.40 11.65 16.21
C PRO A 51 -42.80 10.28 15.86
N ILE A 52 -41.93 9.74 16.73
CA ILE A 52 -41.30 8.41 16.65
C ILE A 52 -40.27 8.24 15.52
N VAL A 53 -40.56 8.71 14.30
CA VAL A 53 -39.79 8.43 13.08
C VAL A 53 -38.87 9.58 12.66
N GLY A 54 -38.98 10.74 13.33
CA GLY A 54 -38.13 11.90 13.06
C GLY A 54 -38.43 12.51 11.69
N ASN A 55 -37.41 12.95 10.96
CA ASN A 55 -37.58 13.53 9.62
C ASN A 55 -37.77 12.48 8.51
N PHE A 56 -37.84 11.20 8.87
CA PHE A 56 -38.00 10.08 7.94
C PHE A 56 -39.45 9.60 7.81
N GLY A 57 -40.41 10.30 8.42
CA GLY A 57 -41.83 9.91 8.40
C GLY A 57 -42.48 9.90 7.02
N GLY A 58 -42.05 10.78 6.12
CA GLY A 58 -42.53 10.80 4.73
C GLY A 58 -42.25 9.51 3.95
N PHE A 59 -41.26 8.72 4.36
CA PHE A 59 -40.89 7.45 3.70
C PHE A 59 -41.82 6.29 4.06
N LEU A 60 -42.49 6.35 5.23
CA LEU A 60 -43.42 5.33 5.70
C LEU A 60 -44.86 5.57 5.23
N VAL A 61 -45.12 6.75 4.63
CA VAL A 61 -46.43 7.08 4.07
C VAL A 61 -46.44 6.64 2.61
N PRO A 62 -47.34 5.71 2.21
CA PRO A 62 -47.47 5.31 0.82
C PRO A 62 -47.69 6.52 -0.10
N SER A 63 -47.06 6.50 -1.27
CA SER A 63 -47.06 7.61 -2.24
C SER A 63 -48.47 8.06 -2.68
N PHE A 64 -49.48 7.19 -2.58
CA PHE A 64 -50.89 7.54 -2.86
C PHE A 64 -51.56 8.37 -1.76
N ILE A 65 -51.10 8.28 -0.50
CA ILE A 65 -51.62 9.05 0.64
C ILE A 65 -50.99 10.45 0.65
N LEU A 66 -49.68 10.56 0.41
CA LEU A 66 -48.97 11.84 0.28
C LEU A 66 -49.55 12.73 -0.84
N LYS A 67 -49.93 12.13 -1.98
CA LYS A 67 -50.63 12.84 -3.09
C LYS A 67 -51.95 13.49 -2.67
N ARG A 68 -52.59 13.00 -1.60
CA ARG A 68 -53.91 13.46 -1.14
C ARG A 68 -53.82 14.64 -0.15
N PHE A 69 -52.68 14.82 0.51
CA PHE A 69 -52.42 15.88 1.49
C PHE A 69 -51.53 17.02 0.98
N ALA A 70 -50.90 16.89 -0.19
CA ALA A 70 -50.07 17.93 -0.78
C ALA A 70 -50.92 19.09 -1.36
N HIS A 71 -51.02 20.19 -0.61
CA HIS A 71 -51.74 21.41 -1.05
C HIS A 71 -51.00 22.17 -2.18
N ASN A 72 -49.68 21.96 -2.33
CA ASN A 72 -48.84 22.54 -3.38
C ASN A 72 -48.21 21.45 -4.26
N ARG A 73 -48.89 21.10 -5.37
CA ARG A 73 -48.43 20.08 -6.33
C ARG A 73 -47.06 20.37 -6.96
N LYS A 74 -46.63 21.64 -7.04
CA LYS A 74 -45.37 22.02 -7.71
C LYS A 74 -44.12 21.76 -6.85
N GLU A 75 -44.17 21.96 -5.53
CA GLU A 75 -43.05 21.69 -4.62
C GLU A 75 -42.86 20.19 -4.40
N PHE A 76 -43.95 19.46 -4.19
CA PHE A 76 -43.91 18.01 -4.06
C PHE A 76 -43.47 17.33 -5.36
N ALA A 77 -43.92 17.85 -6.52
CA ALA A 77 -43.38 17.42 -7.81
C ALA A 77 -41.87 17.69 -7.86
N LYS A 78 -41.36 18.87 -7.49
CA LYS A 78 -39.92 19.18 -7.53
C LYS A 78 -39.05 18.28 -6.64
N ILE A 79 -39.55 17.89 -5.46
CA ILE A 79 -38.89 16.97 -4.52
C ILE A 79 -38.92 15.52 -5.01
N VAL A 80 -39.97 15.12 -5.74
CA VAL A 80 -40.16 13.75 -6.25
C VAL A 80 -39.65 13.58 -7.69
N SER A 81 -39.56 14.66 -8.47
CA SER A 81 -39.24 14.65 -9.91
C SER A 81 -37.77 14.86 -10.23
N ASN A 82 -36.94 15.14 -9.22
CA ASN A 82 -35.49 15.15 -9.38
C ASN A 82 -34.91 14.43 -8.16
N PRO A 83 -34.51 13.14 -8.27
CA PRO A 83 -33.90 12.44 -7.15
C PRO A 83 -32.50 13.00 -6.96
N LEU A 84 -32.40 14.17 -6.33
CA LEU A 84 -31.13 14.67 -5.82
C LEU A 84 -30.58 13.58 -4.91
N SER A 85 -29.35 13.18 -5.17
CA SER A 85 -28.64 12.22 -4.33
C SER A 85 -28.62 12.73 -2.88
N PRO A 86 -28.66 11.86 -1.84
CA PRO A 86 -28.83 12.28 -0.44
C PRO A 86 -27.86 13.38 0.00
N GLN A 87 -26.60 13.31 -0.44
CA GLN A 87 -25.57 14.32 -0.18
C GLN A 87 -25.89 15.68 -0.81
N ALA A 88 -26.47 15.73 -2.01
CA ALA A 88 -26.92 16.95 -2.66
C ALA A 88 -28.18 17.52 -2.00
N GLY A 89 -29.10 16.64 -1.58
CA GLY A 89 -30.28 17.02 -0.80
C GLY A 89 -29.91 17.73 0.52
N LEU A 90 -28.86 17.27 1.21
CA LEU A 90 -28.36 17.94 2.42
C LEU A 90 -27.76 19.33 2.14
N VAL A 91 -27.22 19.58 0.95
CA VAL A 91 -26.76 20.92 0.53
C VAL A 91 -27.95 21.84 0.26
N GLU A 92 -29.03 21.35 -0.36
CA GLU A 92 -30.24 22.16 -0.52
C GLU A 92 -30.87 22.50 0.84
N MET A 93 -30.79 21.60 1.81
CA MET A 93 -31.23 21.88 3.18
C MET A 93 -30.38 22.96 3.87
N SER A 94 -29.06 23.00 3.65
CA SER A 94 -28.21 24.02 4.25
C SER A 94 -28.52 25.43 3.72
N LYS A 95 -29.05 25.57 2.50
CA LYS A 95 -29.55 26.85 1.98
C LYS A 95 -30.76 27.38 2.77
N LEU A 96 -31.54 26.49 3.39
CA LEU A 96 -32.73 26.85 4.17
C LEU A 96 -32.43 27.05 5.66
N TYR A 97 -31.58 26.21 6.23
CA TYR A 97 -31.34 26.15 7.67
C TYR A 97 -29.96 26.69 8.08
N GLY A 98 -29.11 27.04 7.12
CA GLY A 98 -27.73 27.47 7.35
C GLY A 98 -26.73 26.31 7.35
N ASN A 99 -25.45 26.66 7.50
CA ASN A 99 -24.35 25.71 7.34
C ASN A 99 -24.29 24.62 8.42
N ILE A 100 -24.98 24.81 9.54
CA ILE A 100 -25.11 23.87 10.65
C ILE A 100 -26.60 23.70 10.93
N PHE A 101 -27.12 22.50 10.69
CA PHE A 101 -28.53 22.22 10.88
C PHE A 101 -28.77 20.82 11.45
N SER A 102 -29.92 20.62 12.07
CA SER A 102 -30.31 19.36 12.70
C SER A 102 -31.28 18.55 11.87
N ILE A 103 -31.16 17.23 11.96
CA ILE A 103 -32.15 16.25 11.48
C ILE A 103 -32.30 15.14 12.53
N PHE A 104 -33.47 14.51 12.57
CA PHE A 104 -33.79 13.42 13.48
C PHE A 104 -34.02 12.13 12.71
N VAL A 105 -33.31 11.07 13.08
CA VAL A 105 -33.58 9.69 12.64
C VAL A 105 -34.23 8.97 13.81
N GLY A 106 -35.55 8.82 13.75
CA GLY A 106 -36.32 8.42 14.93
C GLY A 106 -36.07 9.37 16.12
N PRO A 107 -35.68 8.87 17.31
CA PRO A 107 -35.34 9.71 18.45
C PRO A 107 -33.91 10.28 18.41
N GLN A 108 -33.06 9.83 17.48
CA GLN A 108 -31.65 10.19 17.43
C GLN A 108 -31.46 11.55 16.72
N LEU A 109 -30.91 12.52 17.45
CA LEU A 109 -30.49 13.80 16.89
C LEU A 109 -29.20 13.63 16.08
N MET A 110 -29.20 14.16 14.87
CA MET A 110 -28.03 14.32 14.01
C MET A 110 -27.86 15.80 13.64
N VAL A 111 -26.61 16.26 13.60
CA VAL A 111 -26.23 17.60 13.17
C VAL A 111 -25.34 17.48 11.95
N VAL A 112 -25.73 18.15 10.87
CA VAL A 112 -25.01 18.15 9.59
C VAL A 112 -24.15 19.41 9.54
N LEU A 113 -22.87 19.23 9.24
CA LEU A 113 -21.91 20.31 9.04
C LEU A 113 -21.65 20.46 7.54
N THR A 114 -21.95 21.64 6.98
CA THR A 114 -21.74 21.95 5.56
C THR A 114 -20.79 23.11 5.38
N GLY A 115 -20.03 23.08 4.28
CA GLY A 115 -18.97 24.06 3.98
C GLY A 115 -17.67 23.81 4.74
N TYR A 116 -16.56 24.35 4.21
CA TYR A 116 -15.22 24.05 4.73
C TYR A 116 -15.02 24.52 6.17
N ASP A 117 -15.47 25.74 6.49
CA ASP A 117 -15.23 26.35 7.80
C ASP A 117 -15.88 25.58 8.95
N ALA A 118 -17.14 25.15 8.80
CA ALA A 118 -17.84 24.42 9.85
C ALA A 118 -17.22 23.04 10.11
N VAL A 119 -16.83 22.33 9.04
CA VAL A 119 -16.17 21.02 9.13
C VAL A 119 -14.78 21.16 9.74
N ARG A 120 -13.96 22.11 9.27
CA ARG A 120 -12.61 22.37 9.78
C ARG A 120 -12.64 22.68 11.26
N ASP A 121 -13.51 23.60 11.67
CA ASP A 121 -13.63 24.06 13.05
C ASP A 121 -13.99 22.90 14.01
N ALA A 122 -15.02 22.13 13.67
CA ALA A 122 -15.42 20.96 14.47
C ALA A 122 -14.29 19.91 14.56
N MET A 123 -13.65 19.57 13.44
CA MET A 123 -12.73 18.42 13.39
C MET A 123 -11.29 18.75 13.85
N LEU A 124 -10.86 20.01 13.74
CA LEU A 124 -9.52 20.44 14.15
C LEU A 124 -9.48 21.23 15.45
N ASN A 125 -10.43 22.14 15.68
CA ASN A 125 -10.42 23.01 16.86
C ASN A 125 -11.14 22.37 18.05
N HIS A 126 -12.09 21.45 17.79
CA HIS A 126 -12.83 20.71 18.83
C HIS A 126 -12.66 19.18 18.76
N PRO A 127 -11.42 18.65 18.60
CA PRO A 127 -11.21 17.23 18.32
C PRO A 127 -11.49 16.33 19.54
N GLU A 128 -11.43 16.84 20.77
CA GLU A 128 -11.80 16.09 21.98
C GLU A 128 -13.30 15.79 22.03
N VAL A 129 -14.11 16.70 21.50
CA VAL A 129 -15.57 16.60 21.56
C VAL A 129 -16.11 15.78 20.39
N PHE A 130 -15.62 16.03 19.17
CA PHE A 130 -16.25 15.48 17.96
C PHE A 130 -15.53 14.26 17.35
N SER A 131 -14.53 13.67 18.00
CA SER A 131 -13.81 12.49 17.45
C SER A 131 -14.42 11.13 17.80
N ASP A 132 -15.48 11.09 18.59
CA ASP A 132 -16.11 9.83 19.02
C ASP A 132 -17.04 9.24 17.93
N ARG A 133 -17.47 7.99 18.10
CA ARG A 133 -18.35 7.27 17.18
C ARG A 133 -19.72 6.96 17.80
N PRO A 134 -20.82 7.24 17.10
CA PRO A 134 -22.15 7.08 17.65
C PRO A 134 -22.57 5.61 17.79
N HIS A 135 -23.53 5.36 18.67
CA HIS A 135 -24.22 4.07 18.74
C HIS A 135 -25.35 4.04 17.71
N ILE A 136 -25.03 3.64 16.48
CA ILE A 136 -26.01 3.43 15.41
C ILE A 136 -26.42 1.95 15.43
N PRO A 137 -27.72 1.59 15.55
CA PRO A 137 -28.13 0.19 15.70
C PRO A 137 -27.64 -0.74 14.59
N LEU A 138 -27.78 -0.34 13.32
CA LEU A 138 -27.32 -1.17 12.19
C LEU A 138 -25.80 -1.43 12.26
N VAL A 139 -25.02 -0.37 12.48
CA VAL A 139 -23.55 -0.47 12.64
C VAL A 139 -23.20 -1.37 13.82
N THR A 140 -23.94 -1.26 14.92
CA THR A 140 -23.69 -2.07 16.12
C THR A 140 -24.02 -3.54 15.90
N ILE A 141 -25.05 -3.85 15.12
CA ILE A 141 -25.40 -5.23 14.78
C ILE A 141 -24.26 -5.89 13.99
N ILE A 142 -23.78 -5.22 12.94
CA ILE A 142 -22.79 -5.73 11.97
C ILE A 142 -21.36 -5.71 12.54
N THR A 143 -20.94 -4.61 13.15
CA THR A 143 -19.52 -4.38 13.53
C THR A 143 -19.25 -4.57 15.02
N LYS A 144 -20.31 -4.71 15.84
CA LYS A 144 -20.24 -4.64 17.31
C LYS A 144 -19.54 -3.38 17.85
N ARG A 145 -19.36 -2.35 17.00
CA ARG A 145 -18.54 -1.16 17.27
C ARG A 145 -17.11 -1.52 17.71
N LYS A 146 -16.58 -2.63 17.18
CA LYS A 146 -15.17 -3.02 17.27
C LYS A 146 -14.41 -2.59 16.01
N GLY A 147 -13.12 -2.87 15.92
CA GLY A 147 -12.27 -2.45 14.79
C GLY A 147 -11.69 -1.05 14.95
N ILE A 148 -11.55 -0.32 13.85
CA ILE A 148 -10.95 1.02 13.77
C ILE A 148 -11.95 2.08 13.30
N VAL A 149 -12.81 1.74 12.33
CA VAL A 149 -13.67 2.71 11.63
C VAL A 149 -14.81 3.18 12.53
N PHE A 150 -15.55 2.24 13.11
CA PHE A 150 -16.73 2.51 13.95
C PHE A 150 -16.50 2.38 15.45
N ALA A 151 -15.28 2.02 15.85
CA ALA A 151 -14.94 1.89 17.27
C ALA A 151 -14.98 3.25 18.00
N PRO A 152 -15.54 3.29 19.23
CA PRO A 152 -15.56 4.50 20.06
C PRO A 152 -14.16 5.07 20.30
N TYR A 153 -14.08 6.38 20.51
CA TYR A 153 -12.82 7.01 20.85
C TYR A 153 -12.42 6.63 22.27
N GLY A 154 -11.21 6.10 22.44
CA GLY A 154 -10.71 5.67 23.74
C GLY A 154 -9.34 4.98 23.64
N PRO A 155 -8.79 4.51 24.78
CA PRO A 155 -7.48 3.86 24.82
C PRO A 155 -7.35 2.68 23.85
N LEU A 156 -8.35 1.79 23.83
CA LEU A 156 -8.39 0.63 22.92
C LEU A 156 -8.26 1.05 21.45
N TRP A 157 -9.07 2.00 21.00
CA TRP A 157 -9.01 2.50 19.62
C TRP A 157 -7.66 3.16 19.30
N ARG A 158 -7.11 3.96 20.22
CA ARG A 158 -5.80 4.60 20.02
C ARG A 158 -4.68 3.58 19.88
N THR A 159 -4.69 2.54 20.73
CA THR A 159 -3.72 1.44 20.68
C THR A 159 -3.86 0.65 19.39
N ASN A 160 -5.07 0.20 19.04
CA ASN A 160 -5.31 -0.56 17.81
C ASN A 160 -4.96 0.26 16.56
N ARG A 161 -5.33 1.55 16.50
CA ARG A 161 -4.97 2.42 15.37
C ARG A 161 -3.46 2.61 15.25
N LYS A 162 -2.76 2.85 16.38
CA LYS A 162 -1.31 3.00 16.40
C LYS A 162 -0.62 1.70 15.93
N PHE A 163 -1.08 0.56 16.42
CA PHE A 163 -0.60 -0.75 16.01
C PHE A 163 -0.83 -0.97 14.50
N CYS A 164 -2.05 -0.80 14.01
CA CYS A 164 -2.39 -0.93 12.59
C CYS A 164 -1.47 -0.09 11.71
N HIS A 165 -1.35 1.20 12.01
CA HIS A 165 -0.53 2.11 11.23
C HIS A 165 0.97 1.76 11.29
N SER A 166 1.49 1.38 12.46
CA SER A 166 2.90 1.00 12.64
C SER A 166 3.24 -0.27 11.87
N THR A 167 2.41 -1.31 12.01
CA THR A 167 2.60 -2.63 11.38
C THR A 167 2.45 -2.54 9.87
N LEU A 168 1.44 -1.83 9.35
CA LEU A 168 1.34 -1.63 7.90
C LEU A 168 2.57 -0.89 7.35
N ARG A 169 3.07 0.12 8.07
CA ARG A 169 4.28 0.88 7.67
C ARG A 169 5.55 0.03 7.66
N SER A 170 5.66 -1.05 8.46
CA SER A 170 6.78 -1.99 8.37
C SER A 170 6.72 -2.85 7.09
N PHE A 171 5.52 -3.12 6.55
CA PHE A 171 5.33 -3.81 5.27
C PHE A 171 5.45 -2.90 4.04
N GLY A 172 5.86 -1.64 4.20
CA GLY A 172 6.02 -0.70 3.09
C GLY A 172 4.84 0.21 2.83
N PHE A 173 3.80 0.21 3.67
CA PHE A 173 2.67 1.12 3.56
C PHE A 173 3.12 2.58 3.54
N GLY A 174 2.84 3.29 2.44
CA GLY A 174 3.29 4.67 2.25
C GLY A 174 4.76 4.82 1.81
N LYS A 175 5.47 3.73 1.46
CA LYS A 175 6.90 3.71 1.10
C LYS A 175 7.12 3.12 -0.29
N LEU A 176 8.22 3.53 -0.94
CA LEU A 176 8.64 3.00 -2.26
C LEU A 176 8.81 1.48 -2.28
N SER A 177 9.08 0.82 -1.15
CA SER A 177 9.20 -0.64 -1.08
C SER A 177 7.91 -1.39 -1.46
N LEU A 178 6.75 -0.73 -1.42
CA LEU A 178 5.47 -1.32 -1.82
C LEU A 178 5.14 -1.10 -3.31
N GLU A 179 5.85 -0.20 -3.99
CA GLU A 179 5.63 0.10 -5.41
C GLU A 179 5.66 -1.15 -6.31
N PRO A 180 6.61 -2.10 -6.15
CA PRO A 180 6.60 -3.33 -6.93
C PRO A 180 5.33 -4.16 -6.76
N CYS A 181 4.73 -4.16 -5.57
CA CYS A 181 3.49 -4.89 -5.31
C CYS A 181 2.32 -4.32 -6.12
N ILE A 182 2.23 -2.99 -6.19
CA ILE A 182 1.20 -2.27 -6.96
C ILE A 182 1.44 -2.47 -8.46
N LEU A 183 2.68 -2.34 -8.92
CA LEU A 183 3.07 -2.49 -10.33
C LEU A 183 2.84 -3.93 -10.86
N GLU A 184 2.97 -4.94 -10.00
CA GLU A 184 2.65 -6.32 -10.37
C GLU A 184 1.16 -6.51 -10.65
N GLY A 185 0.29 -5.92 -9.82
CA GLY A 185 -1.16 -5.89 -10.08
C GLY A 185 -1.50 -5.17 -11.39
N LEU A 186 -0.79 -4.09 -11.69
CA LEU A 186 -0.94 -3.35 -12.95
C LEU A 186 -0.48 -4.12 -14.18
N THR A 187 0.58 -4.91 -14.05
CA THR A 187 1.05 -5.78 -15.13
C THR A 187 -0.02 -6.82 -15.49
N MET A 188 -0.71 -7.35 -14.48
CA MET A 188 -1.85 -8.25 -14.68
C MET A 188 -3.00 -7.53 -15.40
N ILE A 189 -3.39 -6.33 -14.95
CA ILE A 189 -4.42 -5.53 -15.61
C ILE A 189 -4.06 -5.29 -17.07
N LYS A 190 -2.83 -4.86 -17.37
CA LYS A 190 -2.39 -4.56 -18.74
C LYS A 190 -2.51 -5.78 -19.64
N THR A 191 -2.03 -6.93 -19.16
CA THR A 191 -2.09 -8.20 -19.91
C THR A 191 -3.54 -8.61 -20.20
N GLU A 192 -4.40 -8.54 -19.18
CA GLU A 192 -5.79 -8.96 -19.32
C GLU A 192 -6.59 -7.97 -20.17
N LEU A 193 -6.35 -6.67 -20.06
CA LEU A 193 -6.97 -5.67 -20.92
C LEU A 193 -6.58 -5.86 -22.38
N GLN A 194 -5.33 -6.19 -22.67
CA GLN A 194 -4.91 -6.49 -24.04
C GLN A 194 -5.67 -7.69 -24.62
N SER A 195 -5.82 -8.76 -23.84
CA SER A 195 -6.65 -9.93 -24.21
C SER A 195 -8.13 -9.57 -24.44
N LEU A 196 -8.69 -8.74 -23.57
CA LEU A 196 -10.08 -8.29 -23.70
C LEU A 196 -10.28 -7.34 -24.88
N ILE A 197 -9.30 -6.49 -25.22
CA ILE A 197 -9.39 -5.59 -26.38
C ILE A 197 -9.49 -6.40 -27.68
N GLU A 198 -8.79 -7.53 -27.80
CA GLU A 198 -8.85 -8.40 -28.98
C GLU A 198 -10.23 -9.07 -29.17
N THR A 199 -10.94 -9.30 -28.07
CA THR A 199 -12.23 -10.01 -28.05
C THR A 199 -13.44 -9.07 -27.93
N ALA A 200 -13.23 -7.84 -27.49
CA ALA A 200 -14.28 -6.85 -27.27
C ALA A 200 -14.69 -6.16 -28.58
N GLY A 201 -15.99 -6.21 -28.88
CA GLY A 201 -16.59 -5.43 -29.95
C GLY A 201 -16.80 -3.95 -29.59
N PRO A 202 -17.55 -3.18 -30.38
CA PRO A 202 -17.80 -1.75 -30.17
C PRO A 202 -18.56 -1.43 -28.86
N SER A 203 -19.06 -2.44 -28.16
CA SER A 203 -19.82 -2.33 -26.91
C SER A 203 -18.99 -1.85 -25.71
N GLY A 204 -17.66 -1.88 -25.80
CA GLY A 204 -16.71 -1.54 -24.74
C GLY A 204 -16.58 -2.64 -23.67
N ILE A 205 -15.63 -2.45 -22.75
CA ILE A 205 -15.28 -3.38 -21.66
C ILE A 205 -15.71 -2.77 -20.33
N ASP A 206 -16.27 -3.58 -19.42
CA ASP A 206 -16.45 -3.21 -18.02
C ASP A 206 -15.15 -3.49 -17.25
N LEU A 207 -14.59 -2.43 -16.69
CA LEU A 207 -13.30 -2.45 -15.98
C LEU A 207 -13.44 -2.78 -14.50
N THR A 208 -14.66 -2.74 -13.95
CA THR A 208 -14.94 -2.89 -12.53
C THR A 208 -14.30 -4.16 -11.93
N PRO A 209 -14.45 -5.36 -12.53
CA PRO A 209 -13.90 -6.58 -11.94
C PRO A 209 -12.36 -6.61 -11.91
N LEU A 210 -11.72 -6.03 -12.93
CA LEU A 210 -10.25 -6.02 -13.03
C LEU A 210 -9.63 -5.02 -12.07
N ILE A 211 -10.16 -3.80 -12.04
CA ILE A 211 -9.67 -2.74 -11.13
C ILE A 211 -9.91 -3.16 -9.68
N SER A 212 -11.11 -3.66 -9.36
CA SER A 212 -11.44 -4.13 -8.02
C SER A 212 -10.50 -5.23 -7.55
N ASN A 213 -10.23 -6.23 -8.40
CA ASN A 213 -9.31 -7.31 -8.06
C ASN A 213 -7.87 -6.80 -7.80
N ALA A 214 -7.34 -5.95 -8.68
CA ALA A 214 -5.98 -5.44 -8.56
C ALA A 214 -5.77 -4.61 -7.29
N VAL A 215 -6.70 -3.68 -7.01
CA VAL A 215 -6.71 -2.88 -5.77
C VAL A 215 -6.79 -3.79 -4.55
N SER A 216 -7.75 -4.72 -4.55
CA SER A 216 -7.97 -5.62 -3.42
C SER A 216 -6.75 -6.47 -3.11
N ASN A 217 -5.98 -6.84 -4.14
CA ASN A 217 -4.76 -7.62 -4.00
C ASN A 217 -3.61 -6.85 -3.34
N VAL A 218 -3.56 -5.51 -3.46
CA VAL A 218 -2.57 -4.69 -2.75
C VAL A 218 -2.82 -4.80 -1.25
N ILE A 219 -4.02 -4.50 -0.79
CA ILE A 219 -4.34 -4.60 0.65
C ILE A 219 -4.34 -6.05 1.14
N SER A 220 -4.81 -7.02 0.33
CA SER A 220 -4.78 -8.44 0.69
C SER A 220 -3.35 -8.95 0.92
N SER A 221 -2.39 -8.51 0.11
CA SER A 221 -0.99 -8.91 0.30
C SER A 221 -0.42 -8.42 1.63
N LEU A 222 -0.87 -7.25 2.10
CA LEU A 222 -0.43 -6.63 3.35
C LEU A 222 -1.17 -7.18 4.57
N SER A 223 -2.50 -7.36 4.45
CA SER A 223 -3.36 -7.70 5.57
C SER A 223 -3.65 -9.18 5.70
N LEU A 224 -3.66 -9.94 4.60
CA LEU A 224 -4.06 -11.36 4.55
C LEU A 224 -2.92 -12.30 4.11
N GLY A 225 -1.73 -11.75 3.80
CA GLY A 225 -0.55 -12.51 3.39
C GLY A 225 -0.68 -13.25 2.06
N GLN A 226 -1.70 -12.92 1.25
CA GLN A 226 -1.95 -13.61 -0.01
C GLN A 226 -2.56 -12.68 -1.07
N ARG A 227 -2.43 -13.10 -2.33
CA ARG A 227 -3.12 -12.51 -3.47
C ARG A 227 -4.03 -13.54 -4.12
N PHE A 228 -5.09 -13.06 -4.74
CA PHE A 228 -6.11 -13.86 -5.40
C PHE A 228 -6.04 -13.64 -6.90
N HIS A 229 -6.10 -14.73 -7.65
CA HIS A 229 -6.14 -14.64 -9.10
C HIS A 229 -7.39 -13.88 -9.54
N HIS A 230 -7.31 -13.11 -10.62
CA HIS A 230 -8.48 -12.34 -11.08
C HIS A 230 -9.66 -13.22 -11.49
N GLN A 231 -9.46 -14.50 -11.79
CA GLN A 231 -10.53 -15.47 -12.11
C GLN A 231 -11.05 -16.25 -10.89
N ASP A 232 -10.54 -15.96 -9.68
CA ASP A 232 -11.00 -16.59 -8.45
C ASP A 232 -12.47 -16.20 -8.18
N GLN A 233 -13.34 -17.19 -8.27
CA GLN A 233 -14.79 -17.01 -8.18
C GLN A 233 -15.24 -16.71 -6.74
N GLU A 234 -14.59 -17.30 -5.73
CA GLU A 234 -14.86 -17.03 -4.30
C GLU A 234 -14.49 -15.57 -4.00
N PHE A 235 -13.32 -15.13 -4.48
CA PHE A 235 -12.86 -13.76 -4.27
C PHE A 235 -13.72 -12.72 -4.99
N ARG A 236 -14.05 -12.94 -6.28
CA ARG A 236 -14.95 -12.03 -7.01
C ARG A 236 -16.31 -11.89 -6.34
N THR A 237 -16.91 -13.01 -5.94
CA THR A 237 -18.22 -13.00 -5.25
C THR A 237 -18.15 -12.19 -3.97
N MET A 238 -17.07 -12.33 -3.19
CA MET A 238 -16.87 -11.53 -2.00
C MET A 238 -16.76 -10.03 -2.30
N LEU A 239 -15.99 -9.64 -3.33
CA LEU A 239 -15.85 -8.23 -3.72
C LEU A 239 -17.21 -7.62 -4.12
N ASP A 240 -18.01 -8.37 -4.87
CA ASP A 240 -19.36 -7.96 -5.27
C ASP A 240 -20.28 -7.81 -4.05
N LEU A 241 -20.25 -8.77 -3.12
CA LEU A 241 -21.00 -8.71 -1.86
C LEU A 241 -20.60 -7.51 -0.99
N MET A 242 -19.31 -7.18 -0.94
CA MET A 242 -18.81 -6.02 -0.21
C MET A 242 -19.32 -4.70 -0.81
N SER A 243 -19.16 -4.50 -2.11
CA SER A 243 -19.65 -3.31 -2.82
C SER A 243 -21.18 -3.18 -2.67
N HIS A 244 -21.93 -4.26 -2.89
CA HIS A 244 -23.39 -4.27 -2.73
C HIS A 244 -23.80 -3.95 -1.29
N GLY A 245 -23.13 -4.54 -0.29
CA GLY A 245 -23.38 -4.29 1.13
C GLY A 245 -23.22 -2.81 1.50
N LEU A 246 -22.16 -2.16 0.99
CA LEU A 246 -21.92 -0.73 1.20
C LEU A 246 -22.98 0.15 0.52
N GLU A 247 -23.40 -0.20 -0.69
CA GLU A 247 -24.46 0.50 -1.43
C GLU A 247 -25.80 0.45 -0.69
N ILE A 248 -26.23 -0.74 -0.25
CA ILE A 248 -27.53 -0.90 0.41
C ILE A 248 -27.53 -0.42 1.87
N SER A 249 -26.36 -0.24 2.50
CA SER A 249 -26.25 0.18 3.92
C SER A 249 -26.94 1.52 4.23
N VAL A 250 -27.06 2.39 3.24
CA VAL A 250 -27.75 3.70 3.33
C VAL A 250 -29.07 3.73 2.56
N ASN A 251 -29.54 2.56 2.08
CA ASN A 251 -30.85 2.43 1.45
C ASN A 251 -31.96 2.86 2.43
N THR A 252 -32.97 3.55 1.92
CA THR A 252 -34.10 4.06 2.71
C THR A 252 -34.75 3.02 3.62
N SER A 253 -34.93 1.78 3.14
CA SER A 253 -35.51 0.68 3.93
C SER A 253 -34.54 0.19 5.02
N ILE A 254 -33.24 0.15 4.73
CA ILE A 254 -32.20 -0.26 5.68
C ILE A 254 -32.00 0.80 6.78
N LEU A 255 -32.16 2.09 6.46
CA LEU A 255 -32.12 3.16 7.47
C LEU A 255 -33.18 3.00 8.56
N LEU A 256 -34.32 2.34 8.26
CA LEU A 256 -35.34 2.02 9.26
C LEU A 256 -34.83 1.05 10.33
N VAL A 257 -33.79 0.25 10.07
CA VAL A 257 -33.16 -0.60 11.11
C VAL A 257 -32.60 0.26 12.26
N ASN A 258 -32.20 1.51 11.97
CA ASN A 258 -31.73 2.43 13.01
C ASN A 258 -32.86 2.95 13.91
N ILE A 259 -34.12 2.82 13.47
CA ILE A 259 -35.31 3.16 14.26
C ILE A 259 -35.91 1.89 14.89
N PHE A 260 -35.98 0.82 14.10
CA PHE A 260 -36.57 -0.48 14.45
C PHE A 260 -35.56 -1.61 14.19
N PRO A 261 -34.65 -1.90 15.14
CA PRO A 261 -33.55 -2.85 14.92
C PRO A 261 -33.97 -4.26 14.53
N TRP A 262 -35.18 -4.70 14.91
CA TRP A 262 -35.72 -6.01 14.57
C TRP A 262 -35.92 -6.21 13.05
N LEU A 263 -36.05 -5.13 12.27
CA LEU A 263 -36.18 -5.19 10.81
C LEU A 263 -34.98 -5.88 10.15
N TYR A 264 -33.80 -5.79 10.77
CA TYR A 264 -32.61 -6.52 10.33
C TYR A 264 -32.88 -8.02 10.13
N TYR A 265 -33.69 -8.61 11.00
CA TYR A 265 -33.91 -10.05 11.01
C TYR A 265 -34.98 -10.53 10.02
N LEU A 266 -35.58 -9.64 9.23
CA LEU A 266 -36.62 -9.98 8.26
C LEU A 266 -36.07 -10.81 7.09
N PRO A 267 -36.66 -11.97 6.76
CA PRO A 267 -36.14 -12.91 5.76
C PRO A 267 -36.46 -12.51 4.30
N CYS A 268 -36.68 -11.22 4.02
CA CYS A 268 -37.09 -10.73 2.71
C CYS A 268 -36.38 -9.44 2.31
N GLY A 269 -36.32 -9.22 0.99
CA GLY A 269 -35.77 -8.00 0.36
C GLY A 269 -34.35 -7.66 0.81
N VAL A 270 -34.06 -6.36 0.84
CA VAL A 270 -32.75 -5.79 1.19
C VAL A 270 -32.23 -6.21 2.57
N PHE A 271 -33.11 -6.53 3.52
CA PHE A 271 -32.71 -7.01 4.86
C PHE A 271 -32.08 -8.41 4.80
N LYS A 272 -32.61 -9.29 3.95
CA LYS A 272 -32.02 -10.62 3.71
C LYS A 272 -30.69 -10.49 2.97
N GLU A 273 -30.64 -9.65 1.94
CA GLU A 273 -29.44 -9.42 1.14
C GLU A 273 -28.27 -8.90 2.00
N LEU A 274 -28.52 -7.89 2.84
CA LEU A 274 -27.50 -7.34 3.74
C LEU A 274 -26.98 -8.37 4.74
N ARG A 275 -27.87 -9.18 5.31
CA ARG A 275 -27.48 -10.27 6.23
C ARG A 275 -26.67 -11.35 5.56
N HIS A 276 -27.04 -11.75 4.34
CA HIS A 276 -26.29 -12.74 3.60
C HIS A 276 -24.88 -12.23 3.29
N ALA A 277 -24.75 -10.98 2.83
CA ALA A 277 -23.45 -10.35 2.62
C ALA A 277 -22.61 -10.33 3.91
N GLU A 278 -23.20 -9.96 5.05
CA GLU A 278 -22.51 -9.99 6.37
C GLU A 278 -22.00 -11.40 6.71
N ILE A 279 -22.85 -12.42 6.57
CA ILE A 279 -22.54 -13.81 6.92
C ILE A 279 -21.41 -14.36 6.04
N ASP A 280 -21.47 -14.14 4.73
CA ASP A 280 -20.51 -14.69 3.78
C ASP A 280 -19.13 -14.02 3.92
N ILE A 281 -19.11 -12.68 4.08
CA ILE A 281 -17.86 -11.95 4.36
C ILE A 281 -17.27 -12.42 5.69
N THR A 282 -18.11 -12.62 6.71
CA THR A 282 -17.67 -13.13 8.02
C THR A 282 -17.04 -14.51 7.90
N ALA A 283 -17.68 -15.42 7.17
CA ALA A 283 -17.18 -16.77 6.95
C ALA A 283 -15.83 -16.77 6.23
N PHE A 284 -15.70 -15.94 5.19
CA PHE A 284 -14.46 -15.78 4.43
C PHE A 284 -13.30 -15.28 5.30
N LEU A 285 -13.49 -14.19 6.05
CA LEU A 285 -12.42 -13.62 6.89
C LEU A 285 -12.04 -14.56 8.04
N LYS A 286 -13.02 -15.22 8.67
CA LYS A 286 -12.73 -16.21 9.73
C LYS A 286 -11.95 -17.41 9.21
N LYS A 287 -12.26 -17.90 8.00
CA LYS A 287 -11.49 -18.97 7.34
C LYS A 287 -10.03 -18.57 7.16
N ILE A 288 -9.76 -17.32 6.77
CA ILE A 288 -8.39 -16.80 6.63
C ILE A 288 -7.69 -16.68 7.99
N ILE A 289 -8.34 -16.09 8.99
CA ILE A 289 -7.74 -15.94 10.34
C ILE A 289 -7.43 -17.31 10.95
N ALA A 290 -8.34 -18.28 10.81
CA ALA A 290 -8.11 -19.65 11.28
C ALA A 290 -6.90 -20.31 10.62
N ARG A 291 -6.68 -20.08 9.32
CA ARG A 291 -5.51 -20.59 8.60
C ARG A 291 -4.21 -19.95 9.10
N HIS A 292 -4.20 -18.64 9.36
CA HIS A 292 -3.03 -17.96 9.92
C HIS A 292 -2.72 -18.50 11.32
N ARG A 293 -3.72 -18.64 12.18
CA ARG A 293 -3.59 -19.25 13.51
C ARG A 293 -2.98 -20.65 13.45
N ALA A 294 -3.41 -21.48 12.50
CA ALA A 294 -2.90 -22.84 12.34
C ALA A 294 -1.45 -22.91 11.81
N THR A 295 -1.00 -21.86 11.11
CA THR A 295 0.31 -21.82 10.42
C THR A 295 1.26 -20.76 10.99
N LEU A 296 0.93 -20.20 12.16
CA LEU A 296 1.66 -19.10 12.76
C LEU A 296 3.06 -19.55 13.20
N ASP A 297 4.08 -18.88 12.66
CA ASP A 297 5.45 -18.93 13.16
C ASP A 297 5.77 -17.60 13.86
N PRO A 298 5.80 -17.55 15.21
CA PRO A 298 6.02 -16.30 15.94
C PRO A 298 7.36 -15.60 15.62
N GLU A 299 8.37 -16.35 15.17
CA GLU A 299 9.68 -15.79 14.83
C GLU A 299 9.73 -15.20 13.42
N ASN A 300 8.76 -15.56 12.55
CA ASN A 300 8.71 -15.12 11.16
C ASN A 300 7.28 -14.71 10.74
N PRO A 301 6.71 -13.65 11.32
CA PRO A 301 5.36 -13.19 10.96
C PRO A 301 5.32 -12.74 9.49
N ARG A 302 4.35 -13.25 8.74
CA ARG A 302 4.26 -13.04 7.27
C ARG A 302 3.59 -11.72 6.88
N ASP A 303 2.59 -11.32 7.65
CA ASP A 303 1.64 -10.26 7.32
C ASP A 303 1.04 -9.63 8.59
N PHE A 304 0.05 -8.75 8.41
CA PHE A 304 -0.63 -8.08 9.52
C PHE A 304 -1.31 -9.06 10.50
N ILE A 305 -1.94 -10.14 10.02
CA ILE A 305 -2.63 -11.10 10.90
C ILE A 305 -1.63 -11.76 11.83
N ASP A 306 -0.53 -12.27 11.27
CA ASP A 306 0.52 -12.90 12.07
C ASP A 306 1.11 -11.92 13.09
N MET A 307 1.42 -10.69 12.68
CA MET A 307 1.94 -9.65 13.57
C MET A 307 0.97 -9.35 14.73
N TYR A 308 -0.34 -9.27 14.45
CA TYR A 308 -1.34 -9.04 15.48
C TYR A 308 -1.47 -10.24 16.43
N LEU A 309 -1.44 -11.47 15.89
CA LEU A 309 -1.48 -12.68 16.72
C LEU A 309 -0.25 -12.78 17.62
N VAL A 310 0.94 -12.43 17.13
CA VAL A 310 2.17 -12.38 17.92
C VAL A 310 2.08 -11.34 19.04
N GLU A 311 1.62 -10.12 18.74
CA GLU A 311 1.43 -9.06 19.74
C GLU A 311 0.41 -9.49 20.82
N MET A 312 -0.70 -10.08 20.39
CA MET A 312 -1.72 -10.62 21.29
C MET A 312 -1.14 -11.70 22.22
N LEU A 313 -0.35 -12.64 21.69
CA LEU A 313 0.31 -13.68 22.49
C LEU A 313 1.38 -13.12 23.44
N ALA A 314 2.09 -12.07 23.05
CA ALA A 314 3.07 -11.40 23.90
C ALA A 314 2.38 -10.73 25.10
N LYS A 315 1.30 -9.96 24.85
CA LYS A 315 0.53 -9.28 25.90
C LYS A 315 -0.15 -10.24 26.87
N GLN A 316 -0.65 -11.38 26.39
CA GLN A 316 -1.22 -12.41 27.24
C GLN A 316 -0.22 -13.03 28.24
N LYS A 317 1.08 -13.06 27.92
CA LYS A 317 2.14 -13.58 28.80
C LYS A 317 2.56 -12.61 29.91
N GLU A 318 2.32 -11.30 29.73
CA GLU A 318 2.76 -10.25 30.66
C GLU A 318 1.89 -10.15 31.94
N ASN A 319 0.83 -10.95 32.08
CA ASN A 319 -0.02 -11.10 33.28
C ASN A 319 -0.61 -9.79 33.89
N ASN A 320 -0.59 -8.67 33.16
CA ASN A 320 -1.33 -7.45 33.50
C ASN A 320 -2.75 -7.51 32.90
N SER A 321 -3.73 -7.87 33.72
CA SER A 321 -5.14 -8.03 33.30
C SER A 321 -5.80 -6.74 32.80
N GLU A 322 -5.28 -5.57 33.16
CA GLU A 322 -5.79 -4.26 32.71
C GLU A 322 -5.25 -3.81 31.33
N GLU A 323 -4.21 -4.47 30.79
CA GLU A 323 -3.56 -4.11 29.52
C GLU A 323 -3.81 -5.10 28.36
N ASN A 324 -4.57 -6.17 28.57
CA ASN A 324 -4.96 -7.12 27.52
C ASN A 324 -6.07 -6.53 26.61
N LEU A 325 -5.70 -5.51 25.84
CA LEU A 325 -6.56 -4.80 24.89
C LEU A 325 -6.69 -5.52 23.53
N PHE A 326 -5.89 -6.55 23.28
CA PHE A 326 -5.88 -7.29 22.01
C PHE A 326 -6.70 -8.57 22.12
N SER A 327 -7.69 -8.73 21.25
CA SER A 327 -8.47 -9.97 21.12
C SER A 327 -8.56 -10.43 19.66
N GLU A 328 -8.77 -11.72 19.46
CA GLU A 328 -9.01 -12.31 18.13
C GLU A 328 -10.33 -11.79 17.52
N ASP A 329 -11.32 -11.49 18.37
CA ASP A 329 -12.53 -10.78 17.96
C ASP A 329 -12.19 -9.40 17.36
N ASP A 330 -11.33 -8.62 18.01
CA ASP A 330 -10.93 -7.31 17.52
C ASP A 330 -10.12 -7.44 16.22
N LEU A 331 -9.26 -8.46 16.10
CA LEU A 331 -8.54 -8.77 14.86
C LEU A 331 -9.50 -8.96 13.68
N PHE A 332 -10.57 -9.72 13.87
CA PHE A 332 -11.57 -9.95 12.82
C PHE A 332 -12.16 -8.64 12.29
N TYR A 333 -12.59 -7.73 13.17
CA TYR A 333 -13.15 -6.44 12.75
C TYR A 333 -12.08 -5.52 12.16
N ILE A 334 -10.84 -5.54 12.67
CA ILE A 334 -9.73 -4.75 12.12
C ILE A 334 -9.41 -5.20 10.69
N ILE A 335 -9.33 -6.51 10.44
CA ILE A 335 -9.08 -7.04 9.10
C ILE A 335 -10.22 -6.68 8.15
N GLY A 336 -11.47 -6.83 8.59
CA GLY A 336 -12.64 -6.41 7.80
C GLY A 336 -12.57 -4.93 7.44
N ASP A 337 -12.28 -4.06 8.42
CA ASP A 337 -12.12 -2.62 8.22
C ASP A 337 -11.00 -2.30 7.21
N LEU A 338 -9.82 -2.90 7.36
CA LEU A 338 -8.68 -2.66 6.46
C LEU A 338 -8.99 -3.13 5.04
N PHE A 339 -9.52 -4.34 4.90
CA PHE A 339 -9.78 -4.96 3.61
C PHE A 339 -10.88 -4.23 2.85
N ILE A 340 -12.02 -3.93 3.48
CA ILE A 340 -13.14 -3.21 2.85
C ILE A 340 -12.73 -1.77 2.52
N ALA A 341 -12.10 -1.05 3.46
CA ALA A 341 -11.73 0.35 3.24
C ALA A 341 -10.67 0.50 2.13
N GLY A 342 -9.64 -0.36 2.10
CA GLY A 342 -8.60 -0.32 1.08
C GLY A 342 -9.11 -0.69 -0.31
N THR A 343 -10.09 -1.59 -0.39
CA THR A 343 -10.66 -2.10 -1.63
C THR A 343 -11.65 -1.15 -2.28
N ASP A 344 -12.75 -0.83 -1.61
CA ASP A 344 -13.89 -0.17 -2.25
C ASP A 344 -13.58 1.29 -2.59
N THR A 345 -12.87 1.99 -1.69
CA THR A 345 -12.57 3.42 -1.87
C THR A 345 -11.61 3.69 -3.02
N THR A 346 -10.52 2.92 -3.12
CA THR A 346 -9.51 3.08 -4.17
C THR A 346 -10.05 2.62 -5.52
N THR A 347 -10.80 1.52 -5.55
CA THR A 347 -11.48 1.03 -6.76
C THR A 347 -12.39 2.09 -7.35
N ASN A 348 -13.30 2.65 -6.53
CA ASN A 348 -14.21 3.70 -6.98
C ASN A 348 -13.47 4.96 -7.45
N SER A 349 -12.37 5.34 -6.78
CA SER A 349 -11.55 6.50 -7.18
C SER A 349 -10.90 6.30 -8.55
N VAL A 350 -10.39 5.10 -8.84
CA VAL A 350 -9.80 4.76 -10.15
C VAL A 350 -10.88 4.70 -11.23
N LEU A 351 -12.02 4.06 -10.95
CA LEU A 351 -13.13 3.98 -11.91
C LEU A 351 -13.69 5.37 -12.25
N TRP A 352 -13.83 6.27 -11.26
CA TRP A 352 -14.15 7.67 -11.52
C TRP A 352 -13.09 8.33 -12.39
N SER A 353 -11.81 8.12 -12.11
CA SER A 353 -10.72 8.70 -12.90
C SER A 353 -10.81 8.27 -14.37
N ILE A 354 -11.04 6.97 -14.63
CA ILE A 354 -11.21 6.44 -15.99
C ILE A 354 -12.45 7.03 -16.68
N LEU A 355 -13.57 7.15 -15.95
CA LEU A 355 -14.79 7.75 -16.49
C LEU A 355 -14.57 9.22 -16.86
N TYR A 356 -13.92 10.02 -16.00
CA TYR A 356 -13.59 11.41 -16.32
C TYR A 356 -12.64 11.51 -17.51
N MET A 357 -11.61 10.67 -17.61
CA MET A 357 -10.72 10.66 -18.77
C MET A 357 -11.48 10.30 -20.07
N SER A 358 -12.45 9.40 -19.98
CA SER A 358 -13.32 9.04 -21.12
C SER A 358 -14.25 10.17 -21.56
N LEU A 359 -14.64 11.06 -20.63
CA LEU A 359 -15.54 12.20 -20.85
C LEU A 359 -14.81 13.48 -21.27
N TYR A 360 -13.54 13.64 -20.86
CA TYR A 360 -12.70 14.79 -21.14
C TYR A 360 -11.42 14.35 -21.88
N PRO A 361 -11.53 14.00 -23.18
CA PRO A 361 -10.40 13.48 -23.92
C PRO A 361 -9.23 14.46 -24.09
N ASP A 362 -9.52 15.77 -24.07
CA ASP A 362 -8.53 16.84 -24.10
C ASP A 362 -7.68 16.88 -22.82
N VAL A 363 -8.28 16.59 -21.67
CA VAL A 363 -7.56 16.45 -20.40
C VAL A 363 -6.75 15.16 -20.41
N GLN A 364 -7.32 14.06 -20.88
CA GLN A 364 -6.62 12.78 -21.01
C GLN A 364 -5.39 12.90 -21.91
N GLU A 365 -5.51 13.58 -23.06
CA GLU A 365 -4.40 13.81 -23.98
C GLU A 365 -3.27 14.63 -23.33
N LYS A 366 -3.60 15.68 -22.58
CA LYS A 366 -2.59 16.47 -21.84
C LYS A 366 -1.88 15.65 -20.76
N VAL A 367 -2.60 14.79 -20.04
CA VAL A 367 -2.00 13.85 -19.09
C VAL A 367 -1.05 12.89 -19.80
N GLN A 368 -1.47 12.31 -20.93
CA GLN A 368 -0.64 11.40 -21.72
C GLN A 368 0.61 12.10 -22.25
N GLN A 369 0.49 13.33 -22.78
CA GLN A 369 1.63 14.13 -23.24
C GLN A 369 2.64 14.43 -22.12
N GLU A 370 2.15 14.74 -20.90
CA GLU A 370 3.03 14.98 -19.75
C GLU A 370 3.76 13.69 -19.33
N ILE A 371 3.05 12.57 -19.29
CA ILE A 371 3.63 11.25 -18.97
C ILE A 371 4.66 10.85 -20.02
N ASP A 372 4.37 11.02 -21.31
CA ASP A 372 5.29 10.71 -22.40
C ASP A 372 6.57 11.57 -22.34
N ALA A 373 6.44 12.84 -21.98
CA ALA A 373 7.57 13.75 -21.86
C ALA A 373 8.50 13.43 -20.68
N VAL A 374 7.97 12.94 -19.56
CA VAL A 374 8.72 12.74 -18.30
C VAL A 374 9.13 11.28 -18.09
N VAL A 375 8.22 10.36 -18.37
CA VAL A 375 8.41 8.92 -18.15
C VAL A 375 8.79 8.21 -19.45
N GLY A 376 8.19 8.62 -20.57
CA GLY A 376 8.32 7.95 -21.86
C GLY A 376 7.51 6.65 -21.93
N SER A 377 7.64 5.92 -23.03
CA SER A 377 6.87 4.68 -23.29
C SER A 377 7.58 3.39 -22.85
N GLU A 378 8.88 3.43 -22.61
CA GLU A 378 9.69 2.24 -22.28
C GLU A 378 9.76 1.94 -20.78
N ARG A 379 9.73 2.98 -19.94
CA ARG A 379 9.86 2.88 -18.49
C ARG A 379 8.49 2.86 -17.83
N VAL A 380 8.32 2.01 -16.81
CA VAL A 380 7.11 2.01 -15.99
C VAL A 380 7.05 3.26 -15.08
N PRO A 381 5.88 3.89 -14.88
CA PRO A 381 5.72 5.01 -13.97
C PRO A 381 6.09 4.63 -12.54
N SER A 382 6.77 5.53 -11.85
CA SER A 382 7.21 5.38 -10.47
C SER A 382 6.65 6.49 -9.59
N LEU A 383 6.54 6.27 -8.28
CA LEU A 383 6.19 7.33 -7.34
C LEU A 383 7.22 8.46 -7.31
N THR A 384 8.45 8.18 -7.75
CA THR A 384 9.50 9.19 -7.89
C THR A 384 9.20 10.21 -8.99
N ASP A 385 8.39 9.85 -9.98
CA ASP A 385 7.96 10.74 -11.08
C ASP A 385 6.92 11.76 -10.64
N LYS A 386 6.26 11.53 -9.49
CA LYS A 386 5.14 12.34 -9.00
C LYS A 386 5.46 13.83 -8.93
N GLY A 387 6.65 14.20 -8.48
CA GLY A 387 7.08 15.60 -8.39
C GLY A 387 7.26 16.29 -9.75
N SER A 388 7.39 15.51 -10.82
CA SER A 388 7.60 15.97 -12.20
C SER A 388 6.36 15.85 -13.07
N LEU A 389 5.23 15.38 -12.52
CA LEU A 389 3.95 15.21 -13.22
C LEU A 389 2.84 16.09 -12.61
N PRO A 390 3.02 17.43 -12.56
CA PRO A 390 2.09 18.33 -11.88
C PRO A 390 0.69 18.36 -12.48
N TYR A 391 0.53 18.31 -13.81
CA TYR A 391 -0.78 18.31 -14.45
C TYR A 391 -1.54 17.00 -14.21
N THR A 392 -0.81 15.88 -14.20
CA THR A 392 -1.35 14.56 -13.85
C THR A 392 -1.80 14.52 -12.39
N GLU A 393 -0.98 15.00 -11.44
CA GLU A 393 -1.38 15.08 -10.03
C GLU A 393 -2.58 16.01 -9.83
N ALA A 394 -2.60 17.17 -10.50
CA ALA A 394 -3.72 18.10 -10.50
C ALA A 394 -5.02 17.46 -11.03
N THR A 395 -4.92 16.64 -12.08
CA THR A 395 -6.05 15.90 -12.65
C THR A 395 -6.61 14.88 -11.67
N ILE A 396 -5.74 14.09 -11.03
CA ILE A 396 -6.14 13.13 -9.99
C ILE A 396 -6.86 13.85 -8.83
N MET A 397 -6.28 14.97 -8.37
CA MET A 397 -6.88 15.78 -7.29
C MET A 397 -8.24 16.34 -7.67
N GLU A 398 -8.41 16.79 -8.92
CA GLU A 398 -9.69 17.31 -9.39
C GLU A 398 -10.77 16.23 -9.49
N VAL A 399 -10.42 15.02 -9.95
CA VAL A 399 -11.36 13.88 -9.89
C VAL A 399 -11.76 13.61 -8.44
N GLN A 400 -10.80 13.52 -7.52
CA GLN A 400 -11.09 13.28 -6.09
C GLN A 400 -11.97 14.38 -5.46
N ARG A 401 -11.79 15.64 -5.86
CA ARG A 401 -12.65 16.76 -5.42
C ARG A 401 -14.07 16.57 -5.94
N MET A 402 -14.21 16.26 -7.23
CA MET A 402 -15.51 16.12 -7.87
C MET A 402 -16.30 14.92 -7.34
N THR A 403 -15.64 13.80 -7.05
CA THR A 403 -16.33 12.54 -6.76
C THR A 403 -16.15 12.05 -5.35
N VAL A 404 -15.55 12.86 -4.46
CA VAL A 404 -15.17 12.55 -3.06
C VAL A 404 -15.79 11.25 -2.56
N VAL A 405 -14.97 10.21 -2.51
CA VAL A 405 -15.46 8.82 -2.45
C VAL A 405 -16.29 8.51 -1.21
N VAL A 406 -16.10 9.24 -0.10
CA VAL A 406 -16.95 9.16 1.11
C VAL A 406 -17.61 10.53 1.35
N PRO A 407 -18.69 10.87 0.61
CA PRO A 407 -19.22 12.23 0.55
C PRO A 407 -19.74 12.79 1.88
N LEU A 408 -20.27 11.94 2.77
CA LEU A 408 -20.78 12.36 4.09
C LEU A 408 -19.84 12.01 5.25
N SER A 409 -18.58 11.69 4.95
CA SER A 409 -17.63 11.13 5.91
C SER A 409 -18.21 9.89 6.64
N ILE A 410 -17.51 9.42 7.67
CA ILE A 410 -18.06 8.44 8.61
C ILE A 410 -18.65 9.19 9.80
N PRO A 411 -19.91 8.92 10.22
CA PRO A 411 -20.55 9.65 11.32
C PRO A 411 -19.70 9.75 12.58
N HIS A 412 -19.65 10.96 13.13
CA HIS A 412 -19.00 11.32 14.38
C HIS A 412 -20.03 11.46 15.50
N MET A 413 -19.59 11.59 16.75
CA MET A 413 -20.46 11.82 17.90
C MET A 413 -19.85 12.88 18.82
N ALA A 414 -20.69 13.77 19.35
CA ALA A 414 -20.32 14.64 20.45
C ALA A 414 -20.17 13.83 21.75
N SER A 415 -18.95 13.74 22.28
CA SER A 415 -18.62 12.98 23.50
C SER A 415 -19.18 13.63 24.78
N GLU A 416 -19.42 14.94 24.73
CA GLU A 416 -20.02 15.76 25.77
C GLU A 416 -20.96 16.83 25.18
N THR A 417 -21.77 17.45 26.04
CA THR A 417 -22.62 18.57 25.63
C THR A 417 -21.73 19.82 25.51
N THR A 418 -21.77 20.50 24.38
CA THR A 418 -20.92 21.66 24.11
C THR A 418 -21.69 22.77 23.40
N GLU A 419 -21.18 24.00 23.48
CA GLU A 419 -21.61 25.12 22.63
C GLU A 419 -20.72 25.15 21.38
N PHE A 420 -21.34 25.09 20.20
CA PHE A 420 -20.64 25.13 18.92
C PHE A 420 -21.32 26.13 17.99
N ARG A 421 -20.60 27.20 17.65
CA ARG A 421 -21.07 28.30 16.78
C ARG A 421 -22.44 28.87 17.19
N GLY A 422 -22.65 29.04 18.50
CA GLY A 422 -23.87 29.61 19.08
C GLY A 422 -25.02 28.62 19.27
N TYR A 423 -24.81 27.34 18.98
CA TYR A 423 -25.77 26.28 19.21
C TYR A 423 -25.31 25.32 20.30
N THR A 424 -26.27 24.85 21.09
CA THR A 424 -26.04 23.77 22.04
C THR A 424 -26.05 22.43 21.28
N ILE A 425 -24.96 21.67 21.36
CA ILE A 425 -24.84 20.33 20.80
C ILE A 425 -24.85 19.32 21.96
N PRO A 426 -25.96 18.62 22.23
CA PRO A 426 -26.04 17.67 23.33
C PRO A 426 -25.08 16.49 23.17
N LYS A 427 -24.60 15.95 24.29
CA LYS A 427 -23.87 14.67 24.32
C LYS A 427 -24.63 13.56 23.59
N GLY A 428 -23.92 12.78 22.79
CA GLY A 428 -24.49 11.67 22.03
C GLY A 428 -25.13 12.08 20.69
N THR A 429 -25.08 13.36 20.33
CA THR A 429 -25.52 13.85 19.02
C THR A 429 -24.60 13.30 17.94
N VAL A 430 -25.19 12.74 16.87
CA VAL A 430 -24.45 12.30 15.69
C VAL A 430 -24.03 13.52 14.89
N ILE A 431 -22.75 13.63 14.52
CA ILE A 431 -22.23 14.70 13.69
C ILE A 431 -21.92 14.13 12.30
N ILE A 432 -22.45 14.77 11.26
CA ILE A 432 -22.26 14.37 9.86
C ILE A 432 -21.49 15.48 9.13
N PRO A 433 -20.16 15.32 8.95
CA PRO A 433 -19.38 16.22 8.10
C PRO A 433 -19.69 15.96 6.63
N ASN A 434 -20.28 16.94 5.95
CA ASN A 434 -20.62 16.83 4.53
C ASN A 434 -19.41 17.24 3.66
N LEU A 435 -18.49 16.30 3.40
CA LEU A 435 -17.32 16.54 2.54
C LEU A 435 -17.71 16.89 1.10
N TRP A 436 -18.81 16.34 0.58
CA TRP A 436 -19.37 16.74 -0.71
C TRP A 436 -19.64 18.25 -0.79
N SER A 437 -20.18 18.83 0.28
CA SER A 437 -20.38 20.28 0.36
C SER A 437 -19.06 21.05 0.45
N VAL A 438 -18.05 20.54 1.18
CA VAL A 438 -16.74 21.19 1.31
C VAL A 438 -16.05 21.31 -0.04
N HIS A 439 -16.09 20.25 -0.84
CA HIS A 439 -15.46 20.21 -2.16
C HIS A 439 -16.25 20.98 -3.24
N ARG A 440 -17.46 21.43 -2.94
CA ARG A 440 -18.31 22.23 -3.83
C ARG A 440 -18.70 23.59 -3.25
N ASP A 441 -18.01 24.01 -2.21
CA ASP A 441 -18.30 25.26 -1.52
C ASP A 441 -17.86 26.44 -2.41
N PRO A 442 -18.80 27.25 -2.94
CA PRO A 442 -18.48 28.34 -3.86
C PRO A 442 -17.69 29.47 -3.19
N THR A 443 -17.58 29.48 -1.86
CA THR A 443 -16.78 30.47 -1.12
C THR A 443 -15.28 30.18 -1.19
N VAL A 444 -14.88 28.93 -1.48
CA VAL A 444 -13.47 28.50 -1.55
C VAL A 444 -13.09 27.84 -2.87
N TRP A 445 -14.08 27.44 -3.69
CA TRP A 445 -13.88 26.86 -5.02
C TRP A 445 -14.56 27.71 -6.08
N GLU A 446 -13.77 28.25 -7.02
CA GLU A 446 -14.29 28.91 -8.21
C GLU A 446 -14.92 27.89 -9.16
N ASN A 447 -16.14 28.16 -9.64
CA ASN A 447 -16.93 27.27 -10.50
C ASN A 447 -16.86 25.81 -10.00
N PRO A 448 -17.43 25.52 -8.81
CA PRO A 448 -17.19 24.27 -8.08
C PRO A 448 -17.69 23.03 -8.82
N ASP A 449 -18.67 23.16 -9.70
CA ASP A 449 -19.24 22.03 -10.43
C ASP A 449 -18.53 21.74 -11.77
N ASP A 450 -17.60 22.62 -12.19
CA ASP A 450 -16.82 22.42 -13.40
C ASP A 450 -15.60 21.53 -13.12
N PHE A 451 -15.36 20.57 -14.00
CA PHE A 451 -14.14 19.77 -13.98
C PHE A 451 -12.98 20.54 -14.60
N ASN A 452 -12.06 21.03 -13.76
CA ASN A 452 -10.92 21.81 -14.21
C ASN A 452 -9.65 21.48 -13.40
N PRO A 453 -8.76 20.61 -13.92
CA PRO A 453 -7.47 20.31 -13.28
C PRO A 453 -6.61 21.54 -13.02
N GLY A 454 -6.70 22.57 -13.87
CA GLY A 454 -5.92 23.80 -13.75
C GLY A 454 -6.11 24.54 -12.44
N ARG A 455 -7.19 24.28 -11.68
CA ARG A 455 -7.40 24.89 -10.35
C ARG A 455 -6.38 24.49 -9.29
N PHE A 456 -5.64 23.42 -9.54
CA PHE A 456 -4.56 22.93 -8.69
C PHE A 456 -3.18 23.28 -9.25
N LEU A 457 -3.10 24.20 -10.20
CA LEU A 457 -1.84 24.67 -10.78
C LEU A 457 -1.70 26.18 -10.60
N ASP A 458 -0.49 26.65 -10.34
CA ASP A 458 -0.16 28.08 -10.40
C ASP A 458 0.11 28.53 -11.84
N GLU A 459 0.39 29.82 -12.02
CA GLU A 459 0.70 30.42 -13.32
C GLU A 459 1.94 29.80 -14.00
N GLN A 460 2.83 29.14 -13.23
CA GLN A 460 4.03 28.47 -13.72
C GLN A 460 3.80 26.96 -13.95
N GLY A 461 2.58 26.46 -13.76
CA GLY A 461 2.24 25.05 -13.93
C GLY A 461 2.68 24.15 -12.77
N LYS A 462 3.05 24.71 -11.61
CA LYS A 462 3.39 23.94 -10.41
C LYS A 462 2.15 23.65 -9.58
N LEU A 463 2.15 22.47 -8.95
CA LEU A 463 1.04 22.00 -8.13
C LEU A 463 0.78 22.89 -6.89
N LEU A 464 -0.46 23.35 -6.76
CA LEU A 464 -1.00 24.06 -5.62
C LEU A 464 -1.72 23.11 -4.66
N ARG A 465 -1.32 23.14 -3.38
CA ARG A 465 -2.02 22.41 -2.31
C ARG A 465 -2.97 23.37 -1.58
N LYS A 466 -4.25 23.05 -1.60
CA LYS A 466 -5.31 23.84 -0.95
C LYS A 466 -5.75 23.18 0.35
N ASP A 467 -5.83 23.94 1.44
CA ASP A 467 -6.23 23.40 2.75
C ASP A 467 -7.69 22.90 2.78
N CYS A 468 -8.54 23.41 1.88
CA CYS A 468 -9.92 22.95 1.69
C CYS A 468 -10.03 21.63 0.91
N PHE A 469 -8.93 21.11 0.36
CA PHE A 469 -8.91 19.82 -0.32
C PHE A 469 -8.71 18.67 0.68
N ILE A 470 -9.83 18.19 1.25
CA ILE A 470 -9.83 17.15 2.29
C ILE A 470 -10.61 15.86 1.90
N PRO A 471 -10.31 15.19 0.76
CA PRO A 471 -11.01 13.97 0.33
C PRO A 471 -10.85 12.80 1.31
N PHE A 472 -9.84 12.84 2.19
CA PHE A 472 -9.56 11.84 3.22
C PHE A 472 -10.06 12.23 4.62
N GLY A 473 -10.84 13.32 4.72
CA GLY A 473 -11.24 13.93 5.99
C GLY A 473 -10.08 14.67 6.67
N ILE A 474 -10.29 15.05 7.94
CA ILE A 474 -9.30 15.81 8.72
C ILE A 474 -9.44 15.48 10.22
N GLY A 475 -8.46 15.88 11.03
CA GLY A 475 -8.47 15.67 12.48
C GLY A 475 -8.06 14.26 12.91
N ARG A 476 -8.41 13.88 14.15
CA ARG A 476 -7.95 12.61 14.77
C ARG A 476 -8.38 11.35 14.03
N ARG A 477 -9.48 11.44 13.29
CA ARG A 477 -10.07 10.35 12.50
C ARG A 477 -9.73 10.43 11.01
N VAL A 478 -8.74 11.25 10.62
CA VAL A 478 -8.22 11.29 9.22
C VAL A 478 -7.96 9.87 8.70
N CYS A 479 -8.19 9.66 7.40
CA CYS A 479 -8.03 8.34 6.79
C CYS A 479 -6.66 7.73 7.12
N MET A 480 -6.67 6.53 7.72
CA MET A 480 -5.43 5.81 8.02
C MET A 480 -4.73 5.32 6.75
N GLY A 481 -5.50 5.10 5.68
CA GLY A 481 -5.03 4.65 4.36
C GLY A 481 -4.62 5.75 3.39
N GLU A 482 -4.59 7.02 3.80
CA GLU A 482 -4.36 8.15 2.89
C GLU A 482 -3.08 7.98 2.05
N GLN A 483 -1.96 7.61 2.68
CA GLN A 483 -0.68 7.47 1.97
C GLN A 483 -0.71 6.33 0.95
N LEU A 484 -1.29 5.18 1.33
CA LEU A 484 -1.42 4.04 0.42
C LEU A 484 -2.34 4.38 -0.75
N ALA A 485 -3.53 4.95 -0.48
CA ALA A 485 -4.49 5.31 -1.51
C ALA A 485 -3.92 6.34 -2.49
N LYS A 486 -3.16 7.33 -2.02
CA LYS A 486 -2.46 8.29 -2.90
C LYS A 486 -1.43 7.61 -3.80
N MET A 487 -0.71 6.60 -3.28
CA MET A 487 0.26 5.84 -4.07
C MET A 487 -0.42 4.97 -5.12
N GLU A 488 -1.40 4.17 -4.73
CA GLU A 488 -2.15 3.30 -5.63
C GLU A 488 -2.86 4.10 -6.72
N LEU A 489 -3.55 5.18 -6.34
CA LEU A 489 -4.27 6.02 -7.30
C LEU A 489 -3.31 6.66 -8.31
N PHE A 490 -2.17 7.18 -7.85
CA PHE A 490 -1.17 7.76 -8.75
C PHE A 490 -0.60 6.71 -9.71
N LEU A 491 -0.04 5.62 -9.19
CA LEU A 491 0.61 4.58 -9.99
C LEU A 491 -0.37 3.92 -10.96
N MET A 492 -1.60 3.65 -10.52
CA MET A 492 -2.60 3.07 -11.39
C MET A 492 -3.07 4.03 -12.46
N PHE A 493 -3.36 5.29 -12.09
CA PHE A 493 -3.77 6.29 -13.06
C PHE A 493 -2.69 6.53 -14.11
N THR A 494 -1.45 6.79 -13.71
CA THR A 494 -0.35 7.04 -14.64
C THR A 494 -0.07 5.84 -15.54
N SER A 495 -0.07 4.62 -14.99
CA SER A 495 0.21 3.42 -15.78
C SER A 495 -0.91 3.11 -16.78
N LEU A 496 -2.17 3.34 -16.39
CA LEU A 496 -3.31 3.18 -17.30
C LEU A 496 -3.30 4.24 -18.40
N MET A 497 -3.04 5.51 -18.08
CA MET A 497 -2.97 6.58 -19.06
C MET A 497 -1.78 6.44 -20.01
N GLN A 498 -0.62 5.96 -19.50
CA GLN A 498 0.54 5.66 -20.33
C GLN A 498 0.24 4.55 -21.35
N ALA A 499 -0.45 3.49 -20.93
CA ALA A 499 -0.67 2.31 -21.75
C ALA A 499 -1.88 2.41 -22.69
N PHE A 500 -2.93 3.15 -22.28
CA PHE A 500 -4.23 3.09 -22.94
C PHE A 500 -4.89 4.46 -23.06
N THR A 501 -5.71 4.58 -24.10
CA THR A 501 -6.67 5.67 -24.29
C THR A 501 -8.08 5.13 -24.08
N PHE A 502 -8.83 5.78 -23.20
CA PHE A 502 -10.19 5.42 -22.83
C PHE A 502 -11.20 6.35 -23.51
N ARG A 503 -12.26 5.76 -24.09
CA ARG A 503 -13.38 6.47 -24.72
C ARG A 503 -14.69 5.80 -24.36
N LEU A 504 -15.79 6.54 -24.37
CA LEU A 504 -17.13 5.95 -24.29
C LEU A 504 -17.51 5.27 -25.62
N PRO A 505 -18.26 4.15 -25.59
CA PRO A 505 -18.81 3.52 -26.79
C PRO A 505 -19.67 4.47 -27.62
N GLU A 506 -19.45 4.52 -28.94
CA GLU A 506 -20.24 5.34 -29.86
C GLU A 506 -21.72 4.91 -29.86
N GLY A 507 -22.63 5.88 -29.91
CA GLY A 507 -24.09 5.63 -29.97
C GLY A 507 -24.76 5.24 -28.65
N LYS A 508 -24.01 5.09 -27.55
CA LYS A 508 -24.60 4.96 -26.19
C LYS A 508 -24.74 6.32 -25.51
N SER A 509 -25.80 6.48 -24.71
CA SER A 509 -25.97 7.66 -23.87
C SER A 509 -24.83 7.76 -22.85
N THR A 510 -24.37 8.99 -22.61
CA THR A 510 -23.36 9.27 -21.57
C THR A 510 -23.79 8.68 -20.22
N PRO A 511 -22.89 7.96 -19.52
CA PRO A 511 -23.18 7.45 -18.18
C PRO A 511 -23.60 8.57 -17.23
N SER A 512 -24.49 8.27 -16.29
CA SER A 512 -24.92 9.24 -15.28
C SER A 512 -23.77 9.60 -14.33
N MET A 513 -23.52 10.90 -14.16
CA MET A 513 -22.50 11.42 -13.24
C MET A 513 -22.98 11.57 -11.80
N HIS A 514 -24.23 11.19 -11.50
CA HIS A 514 -24.78 11.26 -10.15
C HIS A 514 -24.17 10.22 -9.20
N GLY A 515 -23.63 9.12 -9.75
CA GLY A 515 -23.08 8.01 -9.01
C GLY A 515 -24.14 7.19 -8.27
N ARG A 516 -23.75 5.99 -7.83
CA ARG A 516 -24.51 5.14 -6.93
C ARG A 516 -24.09 5.48 -5.51
N PHE A 517 -24.98 6.14 -4.78
CA PHE A 517 -24.71 6.59 -3.42
C PHE A 517 -24.93 5.44 -2.42
N GLY A 518 -23.84 5.02 -1.80
CA GLY A 518 -23.78 4.11 -0.66
C GLY A 518 -23.14 4.80 0.55
N LEU A 519 -22.47 4.01 1.40
CA LEU A 519 -21.45 4.57 2.29
C LEU A 519 -20.32 5.26 1.50
N THR A 520 -20.01 4.71 0.32
CA THR A 520 -19.10 5.26 -0.69
C THR A 520 -19.88 5.71 -1.93
N LEU A 521 -19.27 6.58 -2.74
CA LEU A 521 -19.83 7.03 -4.02
C LEU A 521 -19.18 6.29 -5.18
N ALA A 522 -19.84 5.27 -5.71
CA ALA A 522 -19.39 4.53 -6.89
C ALA A 522 -19.92 5.17 -8.18
N PRO A 523 -19.20 5.09 -9.32
CA PRO A 523 -19.79 5.44 -10.60
C PRO A 523 -20.96 4.51 -10.95
N CYS A 524 -21.89 5.01 -11.77
CA CYS A 524 -22.87 4.13 -12.41
C CYS A 524 -22.13 3.16 -13.36
N PRO A 525 -22.60 1.91 -13.53
CA PRO A 525 -21.97 0.95 -14.44
C PRO A 525 -21.77 1.56 -15.83
N PHE A 526 -20.55 1.47 -16.33
CA PHE A 526 -20.17 1.99 -17.63
C PHE A 526 -19.20 1.02 -18.31
N THR A 527 -19.22 1.02 -19.63
CA THR A 527 -18.21 0.33 -20.43
C THR A 527 -17.34 1.36 -21.14
N SER A 528 -16.07 1.03 -21.35
CA SER A 528 -15.12 1.89 -22.06
C SER A 528 -14.56 1.16 -23.28
N VAL A 529 -14.48 1.86 -24.40
CA VAL A 529 -13.67 1.45 -25.55
C VAL A 529 -12.24 1.85 -25.25
N ILE A 530 -11.34 0.87 -25.31
CA ILE A 530 -9.95 1.03 -24.92
C ILE A 530 -9.11 0.86 -26.18
N ARG A 531 -8.18 1.78 -26.41
CA ARG A 531 -7.21 1.70 -27.49
C ARG A 531 -5.81 1.76 -26.89
N ASP A 532 -4.89 0.94 -27.38
CA ASP A 532 -3.48 1.12 -27.05
C ASP A 532 -3.02 2.50 -27.54
N THR A 533 -2.32 3.25 -26.68
CA THR A 533 -1.68 4.52 -27.05
C THR A 533 -0.60 4.31 -28.13
N ALA A 534 -0.09 3.08 -28.28
CA ALA A 534 0.91 2.69 -29.28
C ALA A 534 0.31 2.35 -30.66
N ALA A 535 -0.35 3.32 -31.30
CA ALA A 535 -0.71 3.23 -32.72
C ALA A 535 0.23 4.05 -33.63
N MET A 536 1.54 3.77 -33.58
CA MET A 536 2.39 3.65 -34.78
C MET A 536 3.78 3.04 -34.46
N ALA A 537 4.07 1.98 -35.22
CA ALA A 537 5.38 1.40 -35.55
C ALA A 537 6.08 0.43 -34.56
N PHE A 538 5.87 -0.86 -34.87
CA PHE A 538 6.92 -1.90 -35.00
C PHE A 538 7.17 -2.96 -33.92
N PHE A 539 6.39 -3.09 -32.84
CA PHE A 539 6.69 -4.13 -31.84
C PHE A 539 5.62 -5.20 -31.55
N THR A 540 4.41 -5.12 -32.12
CA THR A 540 3.36 -6.15 -31.92
C THR A 540 3.40 -7.32 -32.91
N ARG A 541 4.50 -7.50 -33.66
CA ARG A 541 4.79 -8.77 -34.38
C ARG A 541 5.78 -9.69 -33.65
N GLN A 542 6.32 -9.30 -32.50
CA GLN A 542 7.25 -10.15 -31.73
C GLN A 542 6.60 -10.90 -30.55
N SER A 543 5.37 -10.56 -30.17
CA SER A 543 4.75 -11.12 -28.95
C SER A 543 3.80 -12.30 -29.18
N ILE A 544 3.58 -12.74 -30.43
CA ILE A 544 2.73 -13.91 -30.77
C ILE A 544 3.54 -15.04 -31.44
N ARG A 545 4.89 -15.01 -31.34
CA ARG A 545 5.74 -16.13 -31.81
C ARG A 545 6.79 -16.64 -30.81
N THR A 546 6.67 -16.32 -29.53
CA THR A 546 7.59 -16.81 -28.49
C THR A 546 7.03 -17.94 -27.61
N LEU A 547 5.98 -18.63 -28.08
CA LEU A 547 5.67 -20.02 -27.71
C LEU A 547 6.02 -20.98 -28.87
N SER A 548 7.21 -20.80 -29.41
CA SER A 548 7.94 -21.85 -30.11
C SER A 548 9.42 -21.66 -29.84
N THR A 549 10.00 -22.65 -29.16
CA THR A 549 11.41 -23.02 -29.13
C THR A 549 12.30 -22.21 -30.08
N SER A 550 12.92 -21.13 -29.56
CA SER A 550 14.15 -20.48 -30.07
C SER A 550 14.57 -19.20 -29.31
N ALA A 551 13.83 -18.72 -28.31
CA ALA A 551 14.32 -17.65 -27.42
C ALA A 551 15.42 -18.10 -26.42
N ALA A 552 15.84 -19.36 -26.49
CA ALA A 552 17.02 -19.88 -25.78
C ALA A 552 18.37 -19.49 -26.44
N LEU A 553 18.35 -18.61 -27.45
CA LEU A 553 19.53 -18.23 -28.24
C LEU A 553 20.22 -16.91 -27.84
N ASN A 554 19.69 -16.10 -26.91
CA ASN A 554 20.30 -14.80 -26.54
C ASN A 554 20.64 -14.59 -25.06
N ALA A 555 20.69 -15.64 -24.22
CA ALA A 555 21.50 -15.55 -23.00
C ALA A 555 22.98 -15.69 -23.40
N ALA A 556 23.68 -14.56 -23.55
CA ALA A 556 25.05 -14.50 -24.07
C ALA A 556 26.11 -15.10 -23.11
N ILE A 557 25.77 -15.33 -21.84
CA ILE A 557 26.67 -15.89 -20.82
C ILE A 557 26.08 -17.20 -20.31
N LYS A 558 26.75 -18.33 -20.60
CA LYS A 558 26.34 -19.67 -20.13
C LYS A 558 27.42 -20.32 -19.27
N HIS A 559 28.68 -20.10 -19.62
CA HIS A 559 29.86 -20.62 -18.94
C HIS A 559 30.54 -19.52 -18.13
N VAL A 560 30.55 -19.67 -16.81
CA VAL A 560 31.07 -18.67 -15.88
C VAL A 560 32.25 -19.26 -15.10
N THR A 561 33.39 -18.59 -15.16
CA THR A 561 34.56 -18.95 -14.34
C THR A 561 34.69 -17.98 -13.19
N ILE A 562 34.79 -18.51 -11.98
CA ILE A 562 34.92 -17.70 -10.76
C ILE A 562 36.28 -17.96 -10.17
N ILE A 563 37.09 -16.91 -10.03
CA ILE A 563 38.46 -17.01 -9.55
C ILE A 563 38.53 -16.54 -8.10
N GLY A 564 38.95 -17.44 -7.20
CA GLY A 564 38.98 -17.26 -5.75
C GLY A 564 37.90 -18.10 -5.07
N GLY A 565 38.30 -19.18 -4.40
CA GLY A 565 37.40 -20.08 -3.64
C GLY A 565 37.04 -19.58 -2.24
N GLY A 566 37.33 -18.31 -1.94
CA GLY A 566 36.97 -17.67 -0.68
C GLY A 566 35.45 -17.52 -0.48
N LEU A 567 35.07 -16.85 0.60
CA LEU A 567 33.66 -16.67 0.98
C LEU A 567 32.80 -16.07 -0.15
N MET A 568 33.32 -15.02 -0.82
CA MET A 568 32.61 -14.35 -1.91
C MET A 568 32.51 -15.21 -3.15
N GLY A 569 33.63 -15.74 -3.67
CA GLY A 569 33.62 -16.55 -4.87
C GLY A 569 32.79 -17.84 -4.73
N ALA A 570 32.85 -18.52 -3.58
CA ALA A 570 31.99 -19.67 -3.31
C ALA A 570 30.48 -19.29 -3.32
N GLY A 571 30.14 -18.11 -2.78
CA GLY A 571 28.78 -17.59 -2.79
C GLY A 571 28.28 -17.22 -4.19
N ILE A 572 29.13 -16.57 -5.01
CA ILE A 572 28.82 -16.26 -6.41
C ILE A 572 28.64 -17.56 -7.21
N ALA A 573 29.49 -18.56 -6.98
CA ALA A 573 29.42 -19.85 -7.64
C ALA A 573 28.11 -20.57 -7.35
N GLN A 574 27.70 -20.59 -6.07
CA GLN A 574 26.42 -21.15 -5.66
C GLN A 574 25.24 -20.49 -6.40
N VAL A 575 25.22 -19.16 -6.46
CA VAL A 575 24.10 -18.41 -7.07
C VAL A 575 24.06 -18.62 -8.59
N ALA A 576 25.20 -18.56 -9.27
CA ALA A 576 25.31 -18.82 -10.70
C ALA A 576 24.88 -20.25 -11.06
N ALA A 577 25.36 -21.25 -10.34
CA ALA A 577 24.98 -22.64 -10.57
C ALA A 577 23.49 -22.91 -10.28
N SER A 578 22.91 -22.23 -9.29
CA SER A 578 21.50 -22.37 -8.92
C SER A 578 20.53 -21.90 -10.01
N THR A 579 21.00 -21.05 -10.92
CA THR A 579 20.22 -20.51 -12.04
C THR A 579 20.50 -21.22 -13.36
N GLY A 580 21.27 -22.32 -13.32
CA GLY A 580 21.51 -23.18 -14.48
C GLY A 580 22.76 -22.86 -15.29
N HIS A 581 23.57 -21.89 -14.86
CA HIS A 581 24.87 -21.60 -15.50
C HIS A 581 25.87 -22.72 -15.19
N SER A 582 26.74 -23.02 -16.15
CA SER A 582 27.88 -23.92 -15.93
C SER A 582 29.00 -23.12 -15.28
N VAL A 583 29.39 -23.50 -14.07
CA VAL A 583 30.33 -22.75 -13.23
C VAL A 583 31.60 -23.55 -12.98
N VAL A 584 32.75 -22.94 -13.25
CA VAL A 584 34.05 -23.47 -12.83
C VAL A 584 34.62 -22.57 -11.74
N LEU A 585 34.79 -23.11 -10.54
CA LEU A 585 35.42 -22.41 -9.42
C LEU A 585 36.93 -22.69 -9.43
N VAL A 586 37.74 -21.64 -9.49
CA VAL A 586 39.19 -21.73 -9.63
C VAL A 586 39.87 -21.15 -8.40
N ASP A 587 40.83 -21.88 -7.83
CA ASP A 587 41.70 -21.40 -6.76
C ASP A 587 43.05 -22.13 -6.82
N THR A 588 44.13 -21.45 -6.45
CA THR A 588 45.47 -22.05 -6.38
C THR A 588 45.59 -23.15 -5.33
N SER A 589 44.70 -23.17 -4.33
CA SER A 589 44.69 -24.17 -3.26
C SER A 589 43.57 -25.18 -3.44
N GLU A 590 43.93 -26.46 -3.64
CA GLU A 590 42.95 -27.55 -3.64
C GLU A 590 42.16 -27.65 -2.32
N ASP A 591 42.78 -27.30 -1.20
CA ASP A 591 42.11 -27.34 0.10
C ASP A 591 41.03 -26.26 0.20
N ILE A 592 41.28 -25.07 -0.38
CA ILE A 592 40.26 -24.02 -0.49
C ILE A 592 39.10 -24.51 -1.39
N LEU A 593 39.39 -25.13 -2.52
CA LEU A 593 38.37 -25.69 -3.43
C LEU A 593 37.52 -26.78 -2.75
N LYS A 594 38.15 -27.68 -1.99
CA LYS A 594 37.41 -28.70 -1.22
C LYS A 594 36.53 -28.04 -0.16
N LYS A 595 37.04 -27.01 0.52
CA LYS A 595 36.31 -26.27 1.56
C LYS A 595 35.15 -25.45 0.96
N SER A 596 35.34 -24.80 -0.18
CA SER A 596 34.32 -24.02 -0.85
C SER A 596 33.18 -24.90 -1.35
N THR A 597 33.48 -26.02 -2.00
CA THR A 597 32.45 -26.96 -2.50
C THR A 597 31.63 -27.55 -1.34
N LYS A 598 32.28 -27.94 -0.24
CA LYS A 598 31.58 -28.35 1.00
C LYS A 598 30.71 -27.21 1.57
N GLY A 599 31.22 -25.98 1.53
CA GLY A 599 30.49 -24.79 1.98
C GLY A 599 29.24 -24.51 1.14
N ILE A 600 29.35 -24.63 -0.18
CA ILE A 600 28.24 -24.51 -1.14
C ILE A 600 27.19 -25.59 -0.86
N GLU A 601 27.61 -26.85 -0.72
CA GLU A 601 26.69 -27.96 -0.39
C GLU A 601 25.95 -27.72 0.94
N ALA A 602 26.66 -27.34 2.00
CA ALA A 602 26.06 -27.06 3.30
C ALA A 602 25.09 -25.86 3.25
N SER A 603 25.43 -24.83 2.47
CA SER A 603 24.57 -23.69 2.20
C SER A 603 23.29 -24.10 1.45
N LEU A 604 23.43 -24.88 0.38
CA LEU A 604 22.31 -25.39 -0.41
C LEU A 604 21.39 -26.30 0.41
N LYS A 605 21.93 -27.17 1.27
CA LYS A 605 21.13 -27.99 2.20
C LYS A 605 20.30 -27.14 3.15
N ARG A 606 20.86 -26.04 3.68
CA ARG A 606 20.09 -25.09 4.52
C ARG A 606 18.98 -24.39 3.74
N VAL A 607 19.27 -23.95 2.52
CA VAL A 607 18.27 -23.34 1.62
C VAL A 607 17.18 -24.36 1.27
N ALA A 608 17.55 -25.59 0.94
CA ALA A 608 16.63 -26.65 0.59
C ALA A 608 15.70 -27.01 1.76
N LYS A 609 16.25 -27.14 2.98
CA LYS A 609 15.46 -27.38 4.20
C LYS A 609 14.40 -26.30 4.44
N LYS A 610 14.71 -25.03 4.12
CA LYS A 610 13.76 -23.91 4.27
C LYS A 610 12.75 -23.85 3.12
N LYS A 611 13.18 -24.09 1.87
CA LYS A 611 12.36 -23.92 0.66
C LYS A 611 11.48 -25.14 0.33
N PHE A 612 11.93 -26.35 0.68
CA PHE A 612 11.26 -27.61 0.39
C PHE A 612 10.89 -28.37 1.68
N ALA A 613 10.49 -27.64 2.73
CA ALA A 613 10.19 -28.20 4.04
C ALA A 613 9.08 -29.27 4.00
N GLU A 614 8.12 -29.15 3.08
CA GLU A 614 7.01 -30.09 2.91
C GLU A 614 7.36 -31.31 2.04
N LYS A 615 8.46 -31.25 1.26
CA LYS A 615 8.90 -32.30 0.32
C LYS A 615 10.43 -32.44 0.30
N PRO A 616 11.02 -33.16 1.28
CA PRO A 616 12.47 -33.30 1.40
C PRO A 616 13.16 -33.89 0.17
N GLU A 617 12.50 -34.84 -0.53
CA GLU A 617 12.99 -35.43 -1.79
C GLU A 617 13.24 -34.37 -2.90
N ASP A 618 12.35 -33.39 -3.05
CA ASP A 618 12.53 -32.28 -4.02
C ASP A 618 13.71 -31.39 -3.62
N GLY A 619 13.94 -31.24 -2.32
CA GLY A 619 15.09 -30.52 -1.77
C GLY A 619 16.43 -31.19 -2.09
N GLU A 620 16.52 -32.51 -1.95
CA GLU A 620 17.73 -33.27 -2.28
C GLU A 620 18.00 -33.23 -3.80
N ALA A 621 16.95 -33.38 -4.62
CA ALA A 621 17.05 -33.26 -6.08
C ALA A 621 17.52 -31.86 -6.51
N PHE A 622 17.04 -30.80 -5.84
CA PHE A 622 17.52 -29.43 -6.07
C PHE A 622 19.02 -29.29 -5.75
N VAL A 623 19.48 -29.77 -4.60
CA VAL A 623 20.90 -29.69 -4.21
C VAL A 623 21.79 -30.40 -5.25
N GLN A 624 21.43 -31.63 -5.64
CA GLN A 624 22.19 -32.40 -6.64
C GLN A 624 22.22 -31.71 -8.00
N LYS A 625 21.08 -31.14 -8.43
CA LYS A 625 20.99 -30.40 -9.70
C LYS A 625 21.94 -29.20 -9.73
N VAL A 626 22.02 -28.45 -8.63
CA VAL A 626 22.91 -27.28 -8.55
C VAL A 626 24.38 -27.70 -8.49
N LEU A 627 24.73 -28.72 -7.69
CA LEU A 627 26.10 -29.20 -7.58
C LEU A 627 26.64 -29.76 -8.90
N LYS A 628 25.79 -30.38 -9.74
CA LYS A 628 26.17 -30.84 -11.07
C LYS A 628 26.66 -29.71 -11.99
N ASN A 629 26.22 -28.48 -11.74
CA ASN A 629 26.62 -27.31 -12.51
C ASN A 629 27.92 -26.66 -11.98
N VAL A 630 28.49 -27.15 -10.88
CA VAL A 630 29.75 -26.63 -10.30
C VAL A 630 30.87 -27.64 -10.52
N SER A 631 31.93 -27.21 -11.18
CA SER A 631 33.21 -27.92 -11.22
C SER A 631 34.32 -27.06 -10.60
N THR A 632 35.46 -27.66 -10.31
CA THR A 632 36.62 -26.97 -9.70
C THR A 632 37.88 -27.21 -10.51
N SER A 633 38.76 -26.22 -10.59
CA SER A 633 40.09 -26.35 -11.21
C SER A 633 41.15 -25.57 -10.40
N SER A 634 42.39 -26.02 -10.40
CA SER A 634 43.53 -25.26 -9.87
C SER A 634 44.26 -24.43 -10.93
N ASP A 635 43.89 -24.60 -12.20
CA ASP A 635 44.49 -23.91 -13.33
C ASP A 635 43.45 -23.01 -14.01
N ALA A 636 43.66 -21.70 -13.89
CA ALA A 636 42.80 -20.68 -14.49
C ALA A 636 42.99 -20.55 -16.01
N VAL A 637 44.20 -20.87 -16.52
CA VAL A 637 44.59 -20.64 -17.90
C VAL A 637 43.94 -21.66 -18.83
N SER A 638 43.85 -22.93 -18.42
CA SER A 638 43.14 -23.96 -19.20
C SER A 638 41.63 -23.73 -19.25
N VAL A 639 41.02 -23.24 -18.17
CA VAL A 639 39.56 -23.09 -18.05
C VAL A 639 39.01 -21.92 -18.86
N VAL A 640 39.77 -20.83 -19.00
CA VAL A 640 39.24 -19.59 -19.58
C VAL A 640 38.91 -19.71 -21.09
N GLN A 641 39.44 -20.72 -21.79
CA GLN A 641 39.21 -20.95 -23.23
C GLN A 641 37.73 -21.22 -23.58
N ASP A 642 36.98 -21.80 -22.64
CA ASP A 642 35.56 -22.12 -22.81
C ASP A 642 34.64 -21.21 -21.99
N THR A 643 35.16 -20.10 -21.48
CA THR A 643 34.45 -19.20 -20.57
C THR A 643 33.84 -18.01 -21.29
N ASP A 644 32.57 -17.71 -21.00
CA ASP A 644 31.91 -16.49 -21.49
C ASP A 644 32.14 -15.30 -20.54
N LEU A 645 32.11 -15.55 -19.22
CA LEU A 645 32.33 -14.53 -18.18
C LEU A 645 33.32 -15.03 -17.11
N VAL A 646 34.37 -14.25 -16.85
CA VAL A 646 35.25 -14.44 -15.68
C VAL A 646 34.83 -13.47 -14.58
N VAL A 647 34.58 -13.96 -13.37
CA VAL A 647 34.35 -13.14 -12.17
C VAL A 647 35.47 -13.39 -11.17
N GLU A 648 36.27 -12.35 -10.92
CA GLU A 648 37.39 -12.40 -10.00
C GLU A 648 36.97 -11.96 -8.58
N ALA A 649 37.30 -12.78 -7.58
CA ALA A 649 37.00 -12.58 -6.16
C ALA A 649 38.18 -13.05 -5.26
N ILE A 650 39.40 -12.64 -5.60
CA ILE A 650 40.64 -12.86 -4.86
C ILE A 650 40.93 -11.71 -3.90
N VAL A 651 42.07 -11.78 -3.21
CA VAL A 651 42.54 -10.74 -2.29
C VAL A 651 42.52 -9.33 -2.90
N GLU A 652 42.16 -8.33 -2.09
CA GLU A 652 42.03 -6.93 -2.50
C GLU A 652 43.41 -6.26 -2.67
N ASN A 653 44.14 -6.68 -3.70
CA ASN A 653 45.45 -6.14 -4.06
C ASN A 653 45.50 -5.86 -5.57
N LEU A 654 45.73 -4.60 -5.94
CA LEU A 654 45.71 -4.17 -7.34
C LEU A 654 46.71 -4.95 -8.21
N LYS A 655 47.94 -5.14 -7.74
CA LYS A 655 49.00 -5.82 -8.51
C LYS A 655 48.66 -7.28 -8.77
N VAL A 656 48.16 -7.99 -7.76
CA VAL A 656 47.74 -9.40 -7.89
C VAL A 656 46.59 -9.54 -8.88
N LYS A 657 45.59 -8.66 -8.83
CA LYS A 657 44.46 -8.66 -9.77
C LYS A 657 44.93 -8.32 -11.20
N GLN A 658 45.80 -7.33 -11.36
CA GLN A 658 46.38 -6.96 -12.65
C GLN A 658 47.19 -8.12 -13.27
N ASP A 659 48.02 -8.79 -12.48
CA ASP A 659 48.84 -9.92 -12.93
C ASP A 659 47.95 -11.11 -13.35
N LEU A 660 46.87 -11.38 -12.60
CA LEU A 660 45.88 -12.39 -12.95
C LEU A 660 45.20 -12.07 -14.29
N PHE A 661 44.58 -10.90 -14.42
CA PHE A 661 43.86 -10.54 -15.63
C PHE A 661 44.79 -10.40 -16.84
N GLY A 662 46.02 -9.92 -16.66
CA GLY A 662 47.02 -9.87 -17.73
C GLY A 662 47.51 -11.25 -18.18
N ALA A 663 47.49 -12.26 -17.31
CA ALA A 663 47.76 -13.64 -17.67
C ALA A 663 46.58 -14.26 -18.44
N LEU A 664 45.35 -14.05 -17.98
CA LEU A 664 44.13 -14.56 -18.62
C LEU A 664 43.89 -13.92 -19.99
N ASP A 665 44.16 -12.63 -20.15
CA ASP A 665 43.90 -11.92 -21.40
C ASP A 665 44.67 -12.51 -22.60
N LYS A 666 45.85 -13.08 -22.37
CA LYS A 666 46.69 -13.73 -23.39
C LYS A 666 46.06 -14.99 -23.97
N VAL A 667 45.16 -15.65 -23.25
CA VAL A 667 44.60 -16.96 -23.59
C VAL A 667 43.07 -16.94 -23.70
N ALA A 668 42.41 -15.94 -23.13
CA ALA A 668 40.95 -15.82 -23.14
C ALA A 668 40.45 -15.49 -24.55
N PRO A 669 39.42 -16.21 -25.05
CA PRO A 669 38.78 -15.90 -26.33
C PRO A 669 38.34 -14.45 -26.43
N GLU A 670 38.26 -13.92 -27.64
CA GLU A 670 37.87 -12.52 -27.87
C GLU A 670 36.50 -12.18 -27.24
N ARG A 671 35.56 -13.14 -27.26
CA ARG A 671 34.20 -12.98 -26.70
C ARG A 671 34.13 -12.86 -25.17
N THR A 672 35.17 -13.28 -24.44
CA THR A 672 35.10 -13.43 -22.98
C THR A 672 35.09 -12.07 -22.28
N ILE A 673 34.12 -11.88 -21.40
CA ILE A 673 34.00 -10.70 -20.54
C ILE A 673 34.76 -10.94 -19.23
N PHE A 674 35.49 -9.92 -18.77
CA PHE A 674 36.14 -9.92 -17.46
C PHE A 674 35.37 -9.02 -16.49
N ALA A 675 35.14 -9.50 -15.28
CA ALA A 675 34.53 -8.74 -14.21
C ALA A 675 35.29 -8.94 -12.89
N SER A 676 35.49 -7.86 -12.14
CA SER A 676 36.03 -7.93 -10.78
C SER A 676 34.93 -7.70 -9.73
N ASN A 677 34.93 -8.51 -8.68
CA ASN A 677 34.16 -8.33 -7.44
C ASN A 677 35.03 -7.62 -6.39
N THR A 678 35.73 -6.56 -6.79
CA THR A 678 36.43 -5.68 -5.84
C THR A 678 35.43 -4.82 -5.05
N SER A 679 35.80 -4.41 -3.84
CA SER A 679 34.93 -3.59 -2.98
C SER A 679 35.34 -2.12 -2.92
N SER A 680 36.55 -1.80 -3.38
CA SER A 680 37.15 -0.48 -3.19
C SER A 680 38.03 0.02 -4.33
N LEU A 681 38.64 -0.88 -5.11
CA LEU A 681 39.56 -0.50 -6.19
C LEU A 681 38.78 -0.06 -7.45
N PRO A 682 39.23 1.00 -8.15
CA PRO A 682 38.66 1.35 -9.44
C PRO A 682 38.82 0.23 -10.47
N ILE A 683 37.76 -0.06 -11.22
CA ILE A 683 37.72 -1.08 -12.27
C ILE A 683 38.69 -0.73 -13.39
N ALA A 684 38.82 0.56 -13.75
CA ALA A 684 39.75 1.05 -14.76
C ALA A 684 41.21 0.71 -14.42
N ASP A 685 41.60 0.82 -13.15
CA ASP A 685 42.96 0.51 -12.69
C ASP A 685 43.23 -0.99 -12.75
N ILE A 686 42.23 -1.83 -12.44
CA ILE A 686 42.37 -3.29 -12.58
C ILE A 686 42.45 -3.68 -14.06
N ALA A 687 41.61 -3.07 -14.91
CA ALA A 687 41.52 -3.37 -16.33
C ALA A 687 42.77 -2.95 -17.12
N SER A 688 43.58 -2.02 -16.60
CA SER A 688 44.73 -1.42 -17.30
C SER A 688 45.83 -2.42 -17.69
N SER A 689 45.82 -3.64 -17.14
CA SER A 689 46.75 -4.71 -17.51
C SER A 689 46.27 -5.58 -18.68
N THR A 690 45.12 -5.25 -19.30
CA THR A 690 44.48 -6.04 -20.37
C THR A 690 44.27 -5.21 -21.64
N ALA A 691 44.20 -5.88 -22.79
CA ALA A 691 43.86 -5.29 -24.08
C ALA A 691 42.33 -5.20 -24.32
N ARG A 692 41.51 -5.83 -23.49
CA ARG A 692 40.04 -5.93 -23.64
C ARG A 692 39.25 -4.94 -22.77
N LEU A 693 39.71 -3.69 -22.71
CA LEU A 693 39.11 -2.64 -21.86
C LEU A 693 37.61 -2.44 -22.13
N ASP A 694 37.15 -2.67 -23.36
CA ASP A 694 35.74 -2.61 -23.77
C ASP A 694 34.89 -3.76 -23.23
N ARG A 695 35.52 -4.88 -22.87
CA ARG A 695 34.90 -6.10 -22.32
C ARG A 695 35.30 -6.38 -20.88
N PHE A 696 35.67 -5.32 -20.14
CA PHE A 696 35.99 -5.37 -18.72
C PHE A 696 34.99 -4.53 -17.93
N GLY A 697 34.41 -5.07 -16.86
CA GLY A 697 33.48 -4.36 -15.97
C GLY A 697 33.65 -4.73 -14.49
N GLY A 698 32.78 -4.20 -13.64
CA GLY A 698 32.69 -4.61 -12.25
C GLY A 698 31.36 -5.30 -11.94
N LEU A 699 31.43 -6.32 -11.08
CA LEU A 699 30.27 -7.02 -10.50
C LEU A 699 30.49 -7.14 -9.00
N HIS A 700 30.06 -6.13 -8.25
CA HIS A 700 30.24 -6.09 -6.80
C HIS A 700 29.01 -6.69 -6.10
N PHE A 701 29.16 -7.93 -5.64
CA PHE A 701 28.20 -8.68 -4.84
C PHE A 701 28.38 -8.38 -3.35
N PHE A 702 27.29 -8.45 -2.59
CA PHE A 702 27.30 -8.21 -1.14
C PHE A 702 27.24 -9.51 -0.34
N ASN A 703 28.01 -9.58 0.74
CA ASN A 703 28.07 -10.74 1.64
C ASN A 703 26.87 -10.74 2.63
N PRO A 704 26.17 -11.86 2.88
CA PRO A 704 26.27 -13.16 2.20
C PRO A 704 25.63 -13.18 0.82
N VAL A 705 26.39 -13.61 -0.19
CA VAL A 705 25.97 -13.55 -1.61
C VAL A 705 24.63 -14.25 -1.87
N PRO A 706 24.33 -15.45 -1.34
CA PRO A 706 23.02 -16.08 -1.57
C PRO A 706 21.83 -15.31 -0.97
N MET A 707 22.05 -14.54 0.09
CA MET A 707 20.99 -13.84 0.84
C MET A 707 20.77 -12.41 0.34
N MET A 708 21.84 -11.73 -0.05
CA MET A 708 21.79 -10.33 -0.49
C MET A 708 21.21 -10.23 -1.90
N LYS A 709 20.23 -9.34 -2.10
CA LYS A 709 19.59 -9.15 -3.41
C LYS A 709 20.36 -8.21 -4.34
N LEU A 710 21.11 -7.26 -3.79
CA LEU A 710 21.78 -6.20 -4.53
C LEU A 710 23.07 -6.69 -5.20
N VAL A 711 23.33 -6.21 -6.40
CA VAL A 711 24.65 -6.26 -7.08
C VAL A 711 24.91 -4.89 -7.70
N GLU A 712 26.09 -4.31 -7.46
CA GLU A 712 26.52 -3.11 -8.16
C GLU A 712 27.21 -3.54 -9.47
N VAL A 713 26.70 -3.08 -10.61
CA VAL A 713 27.29 -3.31 -11.93
C VAL A 713 28.01 -2.03 -12.35
N ILE A 714 29.33 -2.12 -12.49
CA ILE A 714 30.20 -0.96 -12.64
C ILE A 714 30.65 -0.83 -14.09
N LYS A 715 30.38 0.33 -14.69
CA LYS A 715 30.86 0.71 -16.02
C LYS A 715 32.11 1.57 -15.89
N ALA A 716 33.27 1.03 -16.27
CA ALA A 716 34.49 1.82 -16.41
C ALA A 716 34.41 2.68 -17.69
N PRO A 717 35.23 3.75 -17.82
CA PRO A 717 35.15 4.66 -18.97
C PRO A 717 35.28 3.97 -20.34
N ALA A 718 36.10 2.91 -20.41
CA ALA A 718 36.32 2.15 -21.63
C ALA A 718 35.31 1.02 -21.85
N THR A 719 34.55 0.61 -20.83
CA THR A 719 33.59 -0.51 -20.93
C THR A 719 32.50 -0.21 -21.96
N SER A 720 32.34 -1.10 -22.94
CA SER A 720 31.31 -0.98 -23.97
C SER A 720 29.90 -1.05 -23.36
N GLN A 721 28.93 -0.43 -24.04
CA GLN A 721 27.53 -0.55 -23.61
C GLN A 721 27.05 -2.01 -23.68
N GLN A 722 27.49 -2.77 -24.69
CA GLN A 722 27.15 -4.18 -24.85
C GLN A 722 27.62 -5.03 -23.67
N THR A 723 28.86 -4.83 -23.20
CA THR A 723 29.38 -5.53 -22.02
C THR A 723 28.63 -5.14 -20.77
N PHE A 724 28.34 -3.84 -20.60
CA PHE A 724 27.58 -3.36 -19.46
C PHE A 724 26.17 -3.98 -19.39
N ASP A 725 25.46 -4.00 -20.51
CA ASP A 725 24.13 -4.61 -20.62
C ASP A 725 24.20 -6.14 -20.37
N ALA A 726 25.22 -6.82 -20.88
CA ALA A 726 25.43 -8.25 -20.61
C ALA A 726 25.62 -8.55 -19.11
N LEU A 727 26.36 -7.71 -18.39
CA LEU A 727 26.56 -7.84 -16.94
C LEU A 727 25.29 -7.52 -16.13
N LEU A 728 24.49 -6.55 -16.59
CA LEU A 728 23.17 -6.25 -16.03
C LEU A 728 22.23 -7.45 -16.20
N GLU A 729 22.12 -8.00 -17.41
CA GLU A 729 21.27 -9.14 -17.72
C GLU A 729 21.73 -10.41 -16.99
N PHE A 730 23.04 -10.65 -16.90
CA PHE A 730 23.58 -11.73 -16.08
C PHE A 730 23.15 -11.59 -14.62
N SER A 731 23.28 -10.39 -14.03
CA SER A 731 22.87 -10.13 -12.64
C SER A 731 21.37 -10.37 -12.43
N LYS A 732 20.51 -9.96 -13.38
CA LYS A 732 19.06 -10.24 -13.35
C LYS A 732 18.80 -11.75 -13.46
N ALA A 733 19.50 -12.45 -14.33
CA ALA A 733 19.38 -13.91 -14.50
C ALA A 733 19.76 -14.67 -13.22
N LEU A 734 20.66 -14.13 -12.41
CA LEU A 734 21.00 -14.64 -11.08
C LEU A 734 19.91 -14.42 -10.02
N GLY A 735 18.78 -13.76 -10.36
CA GLY A 735 17.75 -13.34 -9.41
C GLY A 735 18.20 -12.18 -8.51
N LYS A 736 19.23 -11.44 -8.92
CA LYS A 736 19.72 -10.25 -8.21
C LYS A 736 19.09 -8.99 -8.80
N HIS A 737 19.13 -7.92 -8.00
CA HIS A 737 18.72 -6.57 -8.39
C HIS A 737 19.99 -5.78 -8.71
N PRO A 738 20.36 -5.64 -9.99
CA PRO A 738 21.51 -4.84 -10.36
C PRO A 738 21.24 -3.34 -10.21
N VAL A 739 22.24 -2.59 -9.78
CA VAL A 739 22.26 -1.12 -9.86
C VAL A 739 23.43 -0.65 -10.71
N SER A 740 23.20 0.35 -11.55
CA SER A 740 24.19 0.89 -12.47
C SER A 740 25.12 1.87 -11.75
N CYS A 741 26.42 1.63 -11.79
CA CYS A 741 27.43 2.43 -11.11
C CYS A 741 28.48 2.95 -12.09
N LYS A 742 28.94 4.18 -11.90
CA LYS A 742 30.19 4.65 -12.50
C LYS A 742 31.36 4.10 -11.69
N ASP A 743 32.50 4.00 -12.35
CA ASP A 743 33.74 3.58 -11.71
C ASP A 743 34.30 4.70 -10.81
N THR A 744 33.91 4.66 -9.53
CA THR A 744 34.37 5.59 -8.49
C THR A 744 34.76 4.78 -7.24
N PRO A 745 35.69 5.25 -6.40
CA PRO A 745 36.08 4.54 -5.18
C PRO A 745 34.87 4.17 -4.32
N GLY A 746 34.69 2.87 -4.03
CA GLY A 746 33.55 2.39 -3.24
C GLY A 746 32.17 2.47 -3.91
N PHE A 747 32.12 2.75 -5.22
CA PHE A 747 30.91 2.74 -6.06
C PHE A 747 29.77 3.60 -5.47
N ILE A 748 28.61 3.01 -5.16
CA ILE A 748 27.49 3.72 -4.55
C ILE A 748 27.43 3.41 -3.06
N VAL A 749 27.32 2.13 -2.70
CA VAL A 749 27.02 1.71 -1.33
C VAL A 749 28.17 2.06 -0.40
N ASN A 750 29.40 1.63 -0.70
CA ASN A 750 30.53 1.92 0.21
C ASN A 750 30.82 3.41 0.25
N ARG A 751 30.67 4.13 -0.88
CA ARG A 751 30.88 5.58 -0.99
C ARG A 751 29.96 6.39 -0.08
N LEU A 752 28.77 5.87 0.23
CA LEU A 752 27.83 6.44 1.21
C LEU A 752 28.03 5.86 2.61
N LEU A 753 28.21 4.54 2.71
CA LEU A 753 28.22 3.79 3.97
C LEU A 753 29.46 4.08 4.81
N VAL A 754 30.64 4.08 4.20
CA VAL A 754 31.90 4.27 4.94
C VAL A 754 31.97 5.68 5.55
N PRO A 755 31.72 6.78 4.81
CA PRO A 755 31.74 8.11 5.41
C PRO A 755 30.68 8.28 6.51
N TYR A 756 29.51 7.66 6.35
CA TYR A 756 28.48 7.62 7.40
C TYR A 756 28.99 6.95 8.68
N MET A 757 29.60 5.76 8.57
CA MET A 757 30.16 5.06 9.73
C MET A 757 31.30 5.86 10.36
N MET A 758 32.16 6.49 9.55
CA MET A 758 33.22 7.36 10.05
C MET A 758 32.66 8.58 10.79
N GLU A 759 31.58 9.18 10.30
CA GLU A 759 30.96 10.30 10.99
C GLU A 759 30.28 9.89 12.29
N ALA A 760 29.71 8.69 12.37
CA ALA A 760 29.24 8.13 13.64
C ALA A 760 30.37 8.00 14.67
N ILE A 761 31.54 7.48 14.25
CA ILE A 761 32.73 7.41 15.11
C ILE A 761 33.15 8.81 15.56
N ARG A 762 33.21 9.78 14.65
CA ARG A 762 33.63 11.16 14.98
C ARG A 762 32.63 11.89 15.88
N LEU A 763 31.32 11.63 15.74
CA LEU A 763 30.30 12.12 16.66
C LEU A 763 30.53 11.61 18.09
N HIS A 764 30.90 10.34 18.21
CA HIS A 764 31.25 9.75 19.50
C HIS A 764 32.58 10.31 20.05
N GLU A 765 33.61 10.46 19.22
CA GLU A 765 34.89 11.08 19.60
C GLU A 765 34.72 12.51 20.14
N ARG A 766 33.79 13.29 19.56
CA ARG A 766 33.45 14.65 20.02
C ARG A 766 32.53 14.67 21.25
N GLY A 767 32.07 13.51 21.72
CA GLY A 767 31.19 13.41 22.89
C GLY A 767 29.74 13.85 22.63
N HIS A 768 29.30 13.91 21.36
CA HIS A 768 27.93 14.33 21.03
C HIS A 768 26.88 13.23 21.32
N GLY A 769 27.31 11.98 21.47
CA GLY A 769 26.45 10.86 21.83
C GLY A 769 27.25 9.62 22.24
N SER A 770 26.63 8.75 23.03
CA SER A 770 27.17 7.42 23.29
C SER A 770 27.01 6.53 22.04
N LYS A 771 27.86 5.51 21.90
CA LYS A 771 27.75 4.53 20.80
C LYS A 771 26.36 3.86 20.80
N GLU A 772 25.82 3.56 21.99
CA GLU A 772 24.50 2.99 22.18
C GLU A 772 23.38 3.93 21.70
N ASP A 773 23.43 5.21 22.09
CA ASP A 773 22.41 6.19 21.69
C ASP A 773 22.48 6.51 20.19
N ILE A 774 23.68 6.56 19.61
CA ILE A 774 23.86 6.76 18.16
C ILE A 774 23.26 5.57 17.40
N ASP A 775 23.51 4.33 17.85
CA ASP A 775 22.92 3.14 17.24
C ASP A 775 21.39 3.13 17.36
N VAL A 776 20.84 3.48 18.52
CA VAL A 776 19.39 3.58 18.73
C VAL A 776 18.77 4.68 17.86
N ALA A 777 19.42 5.84 17.77
CA ALA A 777 18.95 6.95 16.94
C ALA A 777 18.92 6.57 15.45
N MET A 778 19.93 5.85 14.96
CA MET A 778 19.95 5.41 13.56
C MET A 778 18.94 4.30 13.28
N LYS A 779 18.70 3.40 14.24
CA LYS A 779 17.69 2.33 14.11
C LYS A 779 16.26 2.86 14.19
N LEU A 780 15.93 3.60 15.24
CA LEU A 780 14.56 4.05 15.51
C LEU A 780 14.21 5.37 14.79
N GLY A 781 15.19 6.25 14.58
CA GLY A 781 15.00 7.55 13.93
C GLY A 781 15.17 7.47 12.41
N ALA A 782 16.30 6.95 11.93
CA ALA A 782 16.61 6.87 10.50
C ALA A 782 16.18 5.55 9.83
N GLY A 783 15.72 4.56 10.61
CA GLY A 783 15.15 3.32 10.08
C GLY A 783 16.17 2.31 9.58
N TYR A 784 17.44 2.41 9.99
CA TYR A 784 18.46 1.41 9.64
C TYR A 784 18.20 0.09 10.39
N PRO A 785 18.44 -1.08 9.76
CA PRO A 785 18.26 -2.37 10.43
C PRO A 785 19.30 -2.63 11.53
N MET A 786 20.44 -1.93 11.48
CA MET A 786 21.55 -2.06 12.41
C MET A 786 22.19 -0.69 12.63
N GLY A 787 22.58 -0.38 13.86
CA GLY A 787 23.28 0.87 14.16
C GLY A 787 24.69 0.90 13.54
N PRO A 788 25.29 2.09 13.33
CA PRO A 788 26.62 2.20 12.73
C PRO A 788 27.72 1.48 13.51
N PHE A 789 27.70 1.49 14.85
CA PHE A 789 28.71 0.80 15.67
C PHE A 789 28.51 -0.71 15.69
N GLU A 790 27.25 -1.17 15.77
CA GLU A 790 26.90 -2.58 15.60
C GLU A 790 27.37 -3.11 14.23
N LEU A 791 27.18 -2.31 13.18
CA LEU A 791 27.59 -2.65 11.81
C LEU A 791 29.11 -2.66 11.65
N LEU A 792 29.81 -1.66 12.20
CA LEU A 792 31.28 -1.61 12.22
C LEU A 792 31.86 -2.87 12.88
N ASP A 793 31.31 -3.30 14.01
CA ASP A 793 31.75 -4.52 14.69
C ASP A 793 31.39 -5.80 13.92
N TYR A 794 30.30 -5.79 13.14
CA TYR A 794 29.91 -6.91 12.29
C TYR A 794 30.83 -7.05 11.06
N VAL A 795 31.14 -5.94 10.39
CA VAL A 795 32.00 -5.88 9.20
C VAL A 795 33.46 -6.15 9.57
N GLY A 796 33.92 -5.61 10.69
CA GLY A 796 35.30 -5.64 11.12
C GLY A 796 35.95 -4.26 11.07
N LEU A 797 36.57 -3.87 12.19
CA LEU A 797 37.18 -2.54 12.32
C LEU A 797 38.43 -2.37 11.48
N ASP A 798 39.22 -3.43 11.30
CA ASP A 798 40.39 -3.45 10.42
C ASP A 798 40.00 -3.31 8.94
N THR A 799 38.92 -3.95 8.51
CA THR A 799 38.40 -3.79 7.14
C THR A 799 38.00 -2.33 6.89
N SER A 800 37.26 -1.74 7.83
CA SER A 800 36.82 -0.35 7.74
C SER A 800 38.02 0.61 7.74
N LYS A 801 39.04 0.33 8.57
CA LYS A 801 40.30 1.08 8.61
C LYS A 801 41.07 0.96 7.28
N PHE A 802 41.18 -0.23 6.73
CA PHE A 802 41.88 -0.46 5.46
C PHE A 802 41.26 0.36 4.32
N ILE A 803 39.92 0.39 4.25
CA ILE A 803 39.20 1.16 3.23
C ILE A 803 39.43 2.67 3.42
N ILE A 804 39.26 3.19 4.64
CA ILE A 804 39.38 4.63 4.88
C ILE A 804 40.82 5.13 4.67
N ASP A 805 41.83 4.36 5.09
CA ASP A 805 43.24 4.70 4.86
C ASP A 805 43.55 4.72 3.36
N GLY A 806 43.04 3.74 2.60
CA GLY A 806 43.19 3.69 1.15
C GLY A 806 42.57 4.90 0.46
N TRP A 807 41.36 5.29 0.86
CA TRP A 807 40.69 6.48 0.32
C TRP A 807 41.37 7.78 0.71
N HIS A 808 41.87 7.87 1.95
CA HIS A 808 42.64 9.03 2.39
C HIS A 808 43.96 9.16 1.64
N ALA A 809 44.64 8.06 1.33
CA ALA A 809 45.87 8.10 0.54
C ALA A 809 45.60 8.57 -0.90
N MET A 810 44.43 8.26 -1.48
CA MET A 810 44.03 8.70 -2.82
C MET A 810 43.57 10.17 -2.87
N ASP A 811 42.88 10.64 -1.83
CA ASP A 811 42.32 12.00 -1.74
C ASP A 811 42.50 12.56 -0.31
N PRO A 812 43.74 12.98 0.04
CA PRO A 812 44.10 13.35 1.42
C PRO A 812 43.33 14.57 1.95
N ASP A 813 42.98 15.48 1.06
CA ASP A 813 42.31 16.74 1.41
C ASP A 813 40.80 16.57 1.63
N ASN A 814 40.25 15.39 1.36
CA ASN A 814 38.83 15.12 1.54
C ASN A 814 38.48 14.88 3.01
N PRO A 815 37.71 15.77 3.65
CA PRO A 815 37.41 15.64 5.07
C PRO A 815 36.58 14.39 5.39
N LEU A 816 35.84 13.86 4.42
CA LEU A 816 35.07 12.62 4.60
C LEU A 816 35.99 11.40 4.81
N PHE A 817 37.19 11.44 4.22
CA PHE A 817 38.16 10.34 4.25
C PHE A 817 39.18 10.47 5.39
N ALA A 818 39.10 11.51 6.21
CA ALA A 818 40.01 11.70 7.32
C ALA A 818 40.03 10.47 8.27
N PRO A 819 41.18 9.88 8.58
CA PRO A 819 41.28 8.74 9.50
C PRO A 819 40.75 9.07 10.91
N SER A 820 40.25 8.06 11.63
CA SER A 820 39.80 8.22 13.02
C SER A 820 40.87 7.73 14.02
N PRO A 821 41.26 8.56 15.01
CA PRO A 821 42.13 8.13 16.10
C PRO A 821 41.55 6.98 16.92
N LEU A 822 40.24 6.99 17.21
CA LEU A 822 39.58 5.92 17.96
C LEU A 822 39.59 4.60 17.21
N LEU A 823 39.29 4.62 15.91
CA LEU A 823 39.36 3.43 15.06
C LEU A 823 40.79 2.87 15.02
N ASN A 824 41.79 3.74 14.84
CA ASN A 824 43.20 3.35 14.84
C ASN A 824 43.61 2.68 16.14
N LYS A 825 43.18 3.23 17.28
CA LYS A 825 43.44 2.66 18.60
C LYS A 825 42.83 1.26 18.74
N LEU A 826 41.54 1.09 18.45
CA LEU A 826 40.86 -0.20 18.59
C LEU A 826 41.50 -1.29 17.72
N VAL A 827 41.85 -0.95 16.47
CA VAL A 827 42.54 -1.88 15.57
C VAL A 827 43.93 -2.24 16.09
N SER A 828 44.70 -1.27 16.60
CA SER A 828 46.03 -1.52 17.18
C SER A 828 45.99 -2.40 18.44
N GLU A 829 44.88 -2.37 19.18
CA GLU A 829 44.62 -3.21 20.36
C GLU A 829 44.08 -4.60 19.99
N GLY A 830 43.94 -4.92 18.70
CA GLY A 830 43.37 -6.20 18.23
C GLY A 830 41.86 -6.34 18.46
N LYS A 831 41.16 -5.25 18.75
CA LYS A 831 39.70 -5.22 18.94
C LYS A 831 39.02 -5.00 17.59
N LEU A 832 38.78 -6.09 16.86
CA LEU A 832 38.31 -6.06 15.48
C LEU A 832 36.80 -6.30 15.33
N GLY A 833 36.03 -6.27 16.42
CA GLY A 833 34.59 -6.52 16.42
C GLY A 833 34.25 -7.98 16.69
N LYS A 834 33.21 -8.50 16.03
CA LYS A 834 32.68 -9.85 16.27
C LYS A 834 33.73 -10.95 16.08
N LYS A 835 34.63 -10.79 15.12
CA LYS A 835 35.64 -11.82 14.80
C LYS A 835 36.71 -12.02 15.89
N THR A 836 36.90 -11.04 16.78
CA THR A 836 37.81 -11.14 17.93
C THR A 836 37.04 -11.11 19.27
N GLY A 837 35.70 -11.19 19.23
CA GLY A 837 34.84 -11.09 20.42
C GLY A 837 34.74 -9.68 21.03
N GLN A 838 35.43 -8.68 20.46
CA GLN A 838 35.43 -7.32 20.99
C GLN A 838 35.80 -6.29 19.92
N GLY A 839 35.02 -5.21 19.84
CA GLY A 839 35.27 -4.00 19.06
C GLY A 839 34.80 -2.77 19.83
N PHE A 840 33.84 -2.02 19.28
CA PHE A 840 33.09 -1.00 20.02
C PHE A 840 32.22 -1.62 21.12
N TYR A 841 31.70 -2.82 20.88
CA TYR A 841 30.97 -3.63 21.83
C TYR A 841 31.73 -4.90 22.20
N LYS A 842 31.35 -5.51 23.33
CA LYS A 842 31.79 -6.86 23.71
C LYS A 842 30.80 -7.87 23.13
N HIS A 843 31.31 -8.88 22.44
CA HIS A 843 30.52 -9.95 21.83
C HIS A 843 30.79 -11.26 22.58
N LYS A 844 29.74 -12.06 22.79
CA LYS A 844 29.83 -13.35 23.48
C LYS A 844 30.14 -14.47 22.50
#